data_AF-A0A955M8S7-F1
#
_entry.id   AF-A0A955M8S7-F1
#
_cell.length_a   1.000
_cell.length_b   1.000
_cell.length_c   1.000
_cell.angle_alpha   90.00
_cell.angle_beta   90.00
_cell.angle_gamma   90.00
#
_symmetry.space_group_name_H-M   'P 1'
#
loop_
_entity.id
_entity.type
_entity.pdbx_description
1 polymer ?
#
loop_
_entity_poly.entity_id
_entity_poly.type
_entity_poly.pdbx_seq_one_letter_code
_entity_poly.pdbx_strand_id
1 'polypeptide(L)'
;MANGFAQSQIGSQIGLSGEGQSYDLGGNLKQTAIRSGLEGVKAAASASDIYALNHLELEYSLSGDGIDEYSVLTVQPLWDSADLRHNIFAQASYANKQVEDIGADTSQRRDTVNAGLAYRYITPDEQHMFGANAFFDHQWPYHHNRMSLGLDYKTSLYGASFNKYVGLSDWRGRDDGYEEKALGGEDLEVSGRLPQAPELEVFAKGYHWSQEKTPVINPDGDDIWGYQFAAEYTPVNAFTIRSQATRDNEMDDMEGQITMRLNYRFGQGWDDLWKRPTYNLDSVVDRRFEKVRRNNEIRVQVRQDPDVTARVTFAQGANVSVGQSLAFGTTITTGGAGGDGATVVFGNGARLDVGQSTQVRIEKDQIVLITGIIQFTSGSGGITVIAVPGGTIDLIGTDVDVRVSGGTTTLRVRDGAADFTDDTGTTRVNTEELAEAQDGDGLAPQIRAEGTAIYETHTSEAHTQLDLVGPQPSNPKAAPFADEAVSVTGTLATGNTLTFTVPLTGSVTVTGTPQLRFTLGGLDRLADYASGSGTSTLVFTYTLVGADETLSNIVAEEIEKNGGTLIGTNGAPMVRTVSGGLSGTVPDVNAPTIAGFTAASSGGDPAGIGDIITVTLNANEDLVQSGAPTLTLNIGGTSRTANFSAINAGNAEFTYTVQAGDNDADGITITAINVAANELEDASGNDLDTTFALPYNLSLDVSTILLGLSSCPSGDLSAPANSGCARLFGADPTDIDDVMVYAGDVPGTTTDFFVRRCDLGQDYDPVDDRCENGGGDPNTRDTMQWKNANTESDTTNIGTGTAWTNVNATDGPGNTAMLVADVSGTHTAAETCNALPGGGWYLPAISELDVIYANLNATDDPDHPLPTVNDATDDDNSGTTGPLRDSFDLSGQWYWSSSESSSSHAWIQRFSDGNQSTNAKTDNRNVRCARR
;
A
#
# COMPACT_ATOMS: atom_id res chain seq x y z
N MET A 1 63.70 40.21 -52.45
CA MET A 1 63.05 38.88 -52.46
C MET A 1 61.94 38.86 -51.41
N ALA A 2 61.06 39.86 -51.46
CA ALA A 2 60.28 40.34 -50.32
C ALA A 2 58.76 40.34 -50.59
N ASN A 3 58.29 39.67 -51.65
CA ASN A 3 56.86 39.53 -51.96
C ASN A 3 56.36 38.06 -51.92
N GLY A 4 57.19 37.10 -51.47
CA GLY A 4 56.84 35.67 -51.46
C GLY A 4 56.75 35.03 -50.06
N PHE A 5 57.18 35.73 -49.00
CA PHE A 5 57.18 35.19 -47.63
C PHE A 5 55.95 35.61 -46.80
N ALA A 6 55.13 36.55 -47.29
CA ALA A 6 53.98 37.09 -46.56
C ALA A 6 52.61 36.45 -46.91
N GLN A 7 52.56 35.50 -47.85
CA GLN A 7 51.29 34.90 -48.30
C GLN A 7 51.19 33.37 -48.15
N SER A 8 52.25 32.67 -47.73
CA SER A 8 52.29 31.21 -47.93
C SER A 8 52.49 30.34 -46.67
N GLN A 9 52.87 30.86 -45.50
CA GLN A 9 53.22 29.97 -44.36
C GLN A 9 52.77 30.38 -42.96
N ILE A 10 51.87 31.36 -42.82
CA ILE A 10 51.17 31.59 -41.53
C ILE A 10 49.72 31.05 -41.58
N GLY A 11 49.24 30.63 -42.76
CA GLY A 11 47.91 30.06 -42.95
C GLY A 11 47.83 28.53 -42.97
N SER A 12 48.91 27.79 -42.72
CA SER A 12 48.90 26.32 -42.90
C SER A 12 49.75 25.49 -41.94
N GLN A 13 50.33 26.06 -40.89
CA GLN A 13 51.08 25.28 -39.89
C GLN A 13 50.94 25.85 -38.47
N ILE A 14 49.74 25.75 -37.92
CA ILE A 14 49.58 25.33 -36.52
C ILE A 14 48.75 24.04 -36.63
N GLY A 15 49.43 22.94 -36.92
CA GLY A 15 48.81 21.63 -36.93
C GLY A 15 48.68 21.15 -35.50
N LEU A 16 47.48 21.28 -34.91
CA LEU A 16 47.04 20.40 -33.83
C LEU A 16 46.52 19.13 -34.53
N SER A 17 47.33 18.08 -34.54
CA SER A 17 46.93 16.77 -35.02
C SER A 17 46.15 16.05 -33.91
N GLY A 18 44.83 16.19 -33.94
CA GLY A 18 43.86 15.27 -33.34
C GLY A 18 42.93 14.78 -34.46
N GLU A 19 42.43 13.54 -34.34
CA GLU A 19 41.80 12.79 -35.43
C GLU A 19 40.77 13.58 -36.25
N GLY A 20 41.18 13.92 -37.48
CA GLY A 20 40.33 14.24 -38.61
C GLY A 20 39.17 15.21 -38.37
N GLN A 21 39.43 16.53 -38.30
CA GLN A 21 38.70 17.58 -39.04
C GLN A 21 39.58 18.84 -39.20
N SER A 22 39.61 19.39 -40.42
CA SER A 22 40.31 20.62 -40.78
C SER A 22 39.37 21.81 -40.55
N TYR A 23 39.56 22.59 -39.50
CA TYR A 23 38.81 23.83 -39.28
C TYR A 23 39.38 24.99 -40.11
N ASP A 24 38.64 25.39 -41.15
CA ASP A 24 38.95 26.57 -41.97
C ASP A 24 38.51 27.86 -41.24
N LEU A 25 39.47 28.51 -40.55
CA LEU A 25 39.27 29.82 -39.88
C LEU A 25 39.19 31.01 -40.88
N GLY A 26 39.23 30.78 -42.20
CA GLY A 26 39.57 31.81 -43.20
C GLY A 26 38.43 32.66 -43.78
N GLY A 27 37.17 32.24 -43.71
CA GLY A 27 36.11 32.80 -44.57
C GLY A 27 35.22 33.90 -43.98
N ASN A 28 34.67 33.69 -42.77
CA ASN A 28 33.52 34.47 -42.26
C ASN A 28 33.78 35.29 -40.99
N LEU A 29 34.97 35.19 -40.39
CA LEU A 29 35.39 36.00 -39.24
C LEU A 29 35.73 37.46 -39.63
N LYS A 30 35.91 37.74 -40.92
CA LYS A 30 36.14 39.10 -41.44
C LYS A 30 34.81 39.83 -41.60
N GLN A 31 34.41 40.55 -40.55
CA GLN A 31 33.61 41.78 -40.52
C GLN A 31 32.36 41.76 -39.61
N THR A 32 31.69 40.63 -39.36
CA THR A 32 30.37 40.66 -38.70
C THR A 32 30.41 40.40 -37.19
N ALA A 33 31.17 39.42 -36.72
CA ALA A 33 31.30 39.12 -35.28
C ALA A 33 32.08 40.19 -34.50
N ILE A 34 33.18 40.68 -35.09
CA ILE A 34 34.01 41.73 -34.48
C ILE A 34 33.29 43.10 -34.51
N ARG A 35 32.50 43.42 -35.55
CA ARG A 35 31.71 44.66 -35.57
C ARG A 35 30.53 44.62 -34.61
N SER A 36 29.83 43.50 -34.47
CA SER A 36 28.67 43.39 -33.56
C SER A 36 29.09 43.47 -32.09
N GLY A 37 30.20 42.81 -31.71
CA GLY A 37 30.79 42.96 -30.38
C GLY A 37 31.27 44.39 -30.09
N LEU A 38 31.91 45.05 -31.08
CA LEU A 38 32.42 46.42 -30.94
C LEU A 38 31.31 47.49 -30.92
N GLU A 39 30.23 47.29 -31.68
CA GLU A 39 29.04 48.15 -31.67
C GLU A 39 28.23 47.99 -30.37
N GLY A 40 28.13 46.77 -29.82
CA GLY A 40 27.52 46.51 -28.52
C GLY A 40 28.28 47.17 -27.36
N VAL A 41 29.61 47.12 -27.41
CA VAL A 41 30.49 47.80 -26.44
C VAL A 41 30.43 49.32 -26.59
N LYS A 42 30.38 49.85 -27.82
CA LYS A 42 30.14 51.29 -28.07
C LYS A 42 28.77 51.74 -27.57
N ALA A 43 27.72 50.94 -27.76
CA ALA A 43 26.37 51.24 -27.29
C ALA A 43 26.30 51.24 -25.75
N ALA A 44 26.92 50.26 -25.09
CA ALA A 44 26.99 50.20 -23.63
C ALA A 44 27.84 51.35 -23.04
N ALA A 45 28.95 51.70 -23.68
CA ALA A 45 29.84 52.78 -23.24
C ALA A 45 29.28 54.19 -23.51
N SER A 46 28.54 54.37 -24.61
CA SER A 46 27.90 55.66 -24.94
C SER A 46 26.59 55.90 -24.20
N ALA A 47 25.97 54.87 -23.64
CA ALA A 47 24.71 54.97 -22.89
C ALA A 47 24.87 55.14 -21.37
N SER A 48 26.08 54.96 -20.81
CA SER A 48 26.22 54.75 -19.35
C SER A 48 26.86 55.88 -18.54
N ASP A 49 27.46 56.92 -19.13
CA ASP A 49 28.21 57.97 -18.40
C ASP A 49 29.27 57.43 -17.40
N ILE A 50 29.67 56.15 -17.54
CA ILE A 50 30.63 55.50 -16.66
C ILE A 50 32.05 55.88 -17.10
N TYR A 51 32.72 56.72 -16.30
CA TYR A 51 34.10 57.19 -16.50
C TYR A 51 35.17 56.07 -16.55
N ALA A 52 34.80 54.83 -16.21
CA ALA A 52 35.68 53.70 -15.95
C ALA A 52 36.01 52.83 -17.19
N LEU A 53 36.05 53.38 -18.41
CA LEU A 53 36.22 52.58 -19.64
C LEU A 53 37.51 52.86 -20.44
N ASN A 54 38.44 53.71 -20.01
CA ASN A 54 39.60 54.10 -20.85
C ASN A 54 40.49 52.97 -21.41
N HIS A 55 40.64 51.83 -20.72
CA HIS A 55 41.28 50.62 -21.25
C HIS A 55 40.36 49.41 -21.07
N LEU A 56 39.88 48.83 -22.17
CA LEU A 56 39.04 47.64 -22.18
C LEU A 56 39.72 46.53 -22.99
N GLU A 57 39.92 45.38 -22.37
CA GLU A 57 40.37 44.15 -23.02
C GLU A 57 39.18 43.16 -23.07
N LEU A 58 38.93 42.58 -24.23
CA LEU A 58 37.99 41.47 -24.40
C LEU A 58 38.79 40.25 -24.82
N GLU A 59 38.68 39.13 -24.10
CA GLU A 59 39.38 37.89 -24.41
C GLU A 59 38.38 36.78 -24.75
N TYR A 60 38.76 35.94 -25.71
CA TYR A 60 38.09 34.68 -26.05
C TYR A 60 39.15 33.58 -26.08
N SER A 61 39.04 32.59 -25.19
CA SER A 61 39.95 31.44 -25.13
C SER A 61 39.34 30.23 -25.81
N LEU A 62 40.17 29.53 -26.59
CA LEU A 62 39.86 28.33 -27.35
C LEU A 62 40.74 27.17 -26.87
N SER A 63 40.15 25.98 -26.90
CA SER A 63 40.68 24.72 -26.39
C SER A 63 40.30 23.57 -27.33
N GLY A 64 40.69 22.33 -27.02
CA GLY A 64 40.42 21.14 -27.84
C GLY A 64 38.94 20.99 -28.25
N ASP A 65 38.02 21.45 -27.40
CA ASP A 65 36.57 21.24 -27.54
C ASP A 65 35.77 22.49 -27.96
N GLY A 66 36.42 23.65 -28.15
CA GLY A 66 35.76 24.87 -28.62
C GLY A 66 36.12 26.13 -27.83
N ILE A 67 35.13 26.99 -27.57
CA ILE A 67 35.30 28.24 -26.81
C ILE A 67 35.06 27.95 -25.32
N ASP A 68 36.15 27.90 -24.57
CA ASP A 68 36.13 27.55 -23.15
C ASP A 68 35.93 28.75 -22.24
N GLU A 69 36.38 29.94 -22.63
CA GLU A 69 36.29 31.15 -21.80
C GLU A 69 36.01 32.39 -22.64
N TYR A 70 35.15 33.27 -22.12
CA TYR A 70 35.10 34.66 -22.54
C TYR A 70 35.30 35.57 -21.33
N SER A 71 36.14 36.60 -21.48
CA SER A 71 36.42 37.53 -20.40
C SER A 71 36.47 38.98 -20.88
N VAL A 72 36.13 39.88 -19.97
CA VAL A 72 36.18 41.33 -20.13
C VAL A 72 37.00 41.88 -18.99
N LEU A 73 38.05 42.64 -19.28
CA LEU A 73 38.93 43.24 -18.29
C LEU A 73 39.10 44.72 -18.57
N THR A 74 39.15 45.51 -17.51
CA THR A 74 39.43 46.94 -17.60
C THR A 74 40.47 47.38 -16.58
N VAL A 75 41.32 48.32 -17.00
CA VAL A 75 42.34 48.96 -16.16
C VAL A 75 42.09 50.45 -16.16
N GLN A 76 41.83 51.01 -14.98
CA GLN A 76 41.47 52.40 -14.81
C GLN A 76 42.49 53.14 -13.96
N PRO A 77 43.20 54.14 -14.52
CA PRO A 77 44.07 54.99 -13.73
C PRO A 77 43.23 55.79 -12.73
N LEU A 78 43.63 55.78 -11.47
CA LEU A 78 42.97 56.55 -10.40
C LEU A 78 43.78 57.80 -10.04
N TRP A 79 45.11 57.67 -10.02
CA TRP A 79 46.01 58.77 -9.69
C TRP A 79 47.42 58.51 -10.21
N ASP A 80 48.00 59.52 -10.87
CA ASP A 80 49.42 59.56 -11.20
C ASP A 80 50.05 60.80 -10.55
N SER A 81 51.27 60.67 -10.04
CA SER A 81 52.06 61.82 -9.64
C SER A 81 52.45 62.67 -10.85
N ALA A 82 52.71 63.97 -10.64
CA ALA A 82 53.07 64.89 -11.74
C ALA A 82 54.34 64.47 -12.49
N ASP A 83 55.24 63.74 -11.83
CA ASP A 83 56.46 63.17 -12.39
C ASP A 83 56.29 61.71 -12.88
N LEU A 84 55.06 61.18 -12.87
CA LEU A 84 54.67 59.81 -13.25
C LEU A 84 55.36 58.68 -12.47
N ARG A 85 56.07 59.00 -11.39
CA ARG A 85 56.79 58.01 -10.59
C ARG A 85 55.89 57.18 -9.73
N HIS A 86 54.77 57.72 -9.27
CA HIS A 86 53.82 57.02 -8.42
C HIS A 86 52.49 56.92 -9.16
N ASN A 87 52.01 55.70 -9.37
CA ASN A 87 50.83 55.44 -10.18
C ASN A 87 49.91 54.49 -9.39
N ILE A 88 48.64 54.85 -9.27
CA ILE A 88 47.58 54.05 -8.65
C ILE A 88 46.51 53.79 -9.69
N PHE A 89 46.14 52.53 -9.85
CA PHE A 89 45.07 52.13 -10.76
C PHE A 89 44.18 51.05 -10.15
N ALA A 90 42.92 51.03 -10.60
CA ALA A 90 42.00 49.93 -10.37
C ALA A 90 42.02 48.99 -11.56
N GLN A 91 41.83 47.71 -11.29
CA GLN A 91 41.57 46.71 -12.31
C GLN A 91 40.31 45.94 -11.93
N ALA A 92 39.43 45.74 -12.91
CA ALA A 92 38.24 44.92 -12.75
C ALA A 92 38.10 43.98 -13.94
N SER A 93 37.60 42.77 -13.70
CA SER A 93 37.29 41.82 -14.77
C SER A 93 36.06 40.99 -14.46
N TYR A 94 35.45 40.49 -15.52
CA TYR A 94 34.42 39.47 -15.52
C TYR A 94 34.87 38.38 -16.50
N ALA A 95 34.81 37.12 -16.09
CA ALA A 95 35.12 35.98 -16.91
C ALA A 95 34.01 34.94 -16.76
N ASN A 96 33.65 34.27 -17.85
CA ASN A 96 32.78 33.13 -17.85
C ASN A 96 33.51 31.96 -18.50
N LYS A 97 33.77 30.92 -17.71
CA LYS A 97 34.57 29.78 -18.12
C LYS A 97 33.76 28.49 -17.99
N GLN A 98 33.81 27.63 -19.01
CA GLN A 98 33.31 26.27 -18.92
C GLN A 98 34.31 25.41 -18.15
N VAL A 99 33.83 24.78 -17.08
CA VAL A 99 34.64 23.93 -16.20
C VAL A 99 34.01 22.55 -16.16
N GLU A 100 34.82 21.52 -16.34
CA GLU A 100 34.41 20.14 -16.12
C GLU A 100 34.38 19.84 -14.63
N ASP A 101 33.24 19.37 -14.18
CA ASP A 101 32.96 19.18 -12.78
C ASP A 101 33.30 17.74 -12.39
N ILE A 102 34.39 17.58 -11.62
CA ILE A 102 34.89 16.28 -11.17
C ILE A 102 33.78 15.55 -10.39
N GLY A 103 33.37 14.39 -10.89
CA GLY A 103 32.34 13.54 -10.28
C GLY A 103 30.91 13.69 -10.82
N ALA A 104 30.65 14.63 -11.74
CA ALA A 104 29.30 14.95 -12.19
C ALA A 104 28.94 14.54 -13.64
N ASP A 105 29.90 14.09 -14.46
CA ASP A 105 29.74 13.91 -15.93
C ASP A 105 29.04 15.10 -16.64
N THR A 106 29.12 16.28 -16.03
CA THR A 106 28.55 17.52 -16.51
C THR A 106 29.63 18.59 -16.59
N SER A 107 29.50 19.50 -17.56
CA SER A 107 30.28 20.73 -17.60
C SER A 107 29.37 21.92 -17.25
N GLN A 108 29.87 22.82 -16.41
CA GLN A 108 29.13 24.01 -15.99
C GLN A 108 29.93 25.29 -16.29
N ARG A 109 29.23 26.35 -16.70
CA ARG A 109 29.83 27.67 -16.86
C ARG A 109 29.89 28.41 -15.52
N ARG A 110 31.08 28.88 -15.15
CA ARG A 110 31.36 29.63 -13.93
C ARG A 110 31.61 31.09 -14.25
N ASP A 111 30.84 31.97 -13.62
CA ASP A 111 31.04 33.41 -13.67
C ASP A 111 32.00 33.85 -12.58
N THR A 112 33.11 34.50 -12.93
CA THR A 112 34.09 35.02 -11.99
C THR A 112 34.23 36.52 -12.19
N VAL A 113 34.09 37.29 -11.12
CA VAL A 113 34.41 38.72 -11.10
C VAL A 113 35.62 38.98 -10.23
N ASN A 114 36.48 39.89 -10.68
CA ASN A 114 37.67 40.29 -9.96
C ASN A 114 37.67 41.81 -9.87
N ALA A 115 38.03 42.34 -8.70
CA ALA A 115 38.24 43.76 -8.51
C ALA A 115 39.45 43.98 -7.61
N GLY A 116 40.33 44.90 -8.00
CA GLY A 116 41.54 45.15 -7.24
C GLY A 116 42.13 46.53 -7.48
N LEU A 117 43.05 46.87 -6.59
CA LEU A 117 43.85 48.09 -6.63
C LEU A 117 45.31 47.72 -6.75
N ALA A 118 46.03 48.50 -7.53
CA ALA A 118 47.46 48.33 -7.73
C ALA A 118 48.17 49.68 -7.65
N TYR A 119 49.34 49.65 -7.03
CA TYR A 119 50.27 50.76 -6.94
C TYR A 119 51.56 50.38 -7.64
N ARG A 120 52.11 51.27 -8.46
CA ARG A 120 53.39 51.09 -9.15
C ARG A 120 54.28 52.31 -9.00
N TYR A 121 55.51 52.06 -8.56
CA TYR A 121 56.60 53.02 -8.47
C TYR A 121 57.58 52.84 -9.62
N ILE A 122 57.90 53.92 -10.32
CA ILE A 122 58.90 53.97 -11.40
C ILE A 122 60.14 54.71 -10.92
N THR A 123 61.32 54.14 -11.17
CA THR A 123 62.59 54.73 -10.77
C THR A 123 62.89 56.02 -11.55
N PRO A 124 63.73 56.93 -11.01
CA PRO A 124 64.06 58.20 -11.65
C PRO A 124 64.68 58.08 -13.05
N ASP A 125 65.33 56.96 -13.35
CA ASP A 125 65.94 56.63 -14.65
C ASP A 125 64.97 55.92 -15.62
N GLU A 126 63.72 55.74 -15.19
CA GLU A 126 62.64 55.07 -15.91
C GLU A 126 62.95 53.63 -16.37
N GLN A 127 64.02 53.00 -15.86
CA GLN A 127 64.41 51.65 -16.25
C GLN A 127 63.65 50.56 -15.50
N HIS A 128 63.22 50.86 -14.27
CA HIS A 128 62.66 49.88 -13.34
C HIS A 128 61.31 50.33 -12.80
N MET A 129 60.41 49.37 -12.68
CA MET A 129 59.10 49.55 -12.06
C MET A 129 58.86 48.46 -11.01
N PHE A 130 58.42 48.89 -9.83
CA PHE A 130 58.06 48.03 -8.72
C PHE A 130 56.59 48.25 -8.38
N GLY A 131 55.81 47.19 -8.27
CA GLY A 131 54.39 47.25 -8.00
C GLY A 131 53.97 46.38 -6.84
N ALA A 132 52.89 46.78 -6.19
CA ALA A 132 52.14 45.97 -5.25
C ALA A 132 50.66 46.06 -5.61
N ASN A 133 49.95 44.94 -5.52
CA ASN A 133 48.53 44.88 -5.86
C ASN A 133 47.75 44.00 -4.88
N ALA A 134 46.45 44.29 -4.77
CA ALA A 134 45.51 43.55 -3.94
C ALA A 134 44.20 43.38 -4.70
N PHE A 135 43.67 42.15 -4.72
CA PHE A 135 42.45 41.79 -5.43
C PHE A 135 41.50 41.00 -4.55
N PHE A 136 40.21 41.17 -4.83
CA PHE A 136 39.13 40.34 -4.38
C PHE A 136 38.48 39.67 -5.59
N ASP A 137 38.26 38.37 -5.49
CA ASP A 137 37.60 37.56 -6.50
C ASP A 137 36.33 36.95 -5.93
N HIS A 138 35.26 36.94 -6.71
CA HIS A 138 34.03 36.23 -6.41
C HIS A 138 33.64 35.35 -7.60
N GLN A 139 33.26 34.10 -7.34
CA GLN A 139 32.87 33.13 -8.36
C GLN A 139 31.50 32.53 -8.04
N TRP A 140 30.63 32.50 -9.05
CA TRP A 140 29.35 31.79 -9.10
C TRP A 140 29.50 30.46 -9.87
N PRO A 141 28.62 29.47 -9.64
CA PRO A 141 27.40 29.50 -8.82
C PRO A 141 27.60 29.23 -7.33
N TYR A 142 28.69 28.57 -6.93
CA TYR A 142 28.89 28.12 -5.53
C TYR A 142 29.37 29.22 -4.56
N HIS A 143 29.41 30.48 -5.02
CA HIS A 143 29.72 31.67 -4.23
C HIS A 143 31.08 31.63 -3.51
N HIS A 144 32.11 31.20 -4.25
CA HIS A 144 33.48 31.20 -3.76
C HIS A 144 34.05 32.62 -3.71
N ASN A 145 34.78 32.91 -2.63
CA ASN A 145 35.45 34.18 -2.42
C ASN A 145 36.94 33.93 -2.24
N ARG A 146 37.77 34.76 -2.87
CA ARG A 146 39.24 34.68 -2.74
C ARG A 146 39.83 36.07 -2.67
N MET A 147 40.90 36.21 -1.91
CA MET A 147 41.72 37.43 -1.90
C MET A 147 43.12 37.11 -2.39
N SER A 148 43.78 38.05 -3.06
CA SER A 148 45.19 37.92 -3.39
C SER A 148 45.99 39.19 -3.13
N LEU A 149 47.26 38.99 -2.80
CA LEU A 149 48.29 40.04 -2.75
C LEU A 149 49.36 39.71 -3.77
N GLY A 150 49.77 40.69 -4.57
CA GLY A 150 50.76 40.51 -5.62
C GLY A 150 51.86 41.56 -5.57
N LEU A 151 53.04 41.16 -6.07
CA LEU A 151 54.20 42.02 -6.30
C LEU A 151 54.58 41.95 -7.77
N ASP A 152 54.78 43.10 -8.39
CA ASP A 152 55.20 43.22 -9.78
C ASP A 152 56.60 43.85 -9.84
N TYR A 153 57.46 43.33 -10.71
CA TYR A 153 58.70 43.98 -11.13
C TYR A 153 58.78 43.97 -12.65
N LYS A 154 59.01 45.13 -13.26
CA LYS A 154 59.10 45.25 -14.73
C LYS A 154 60.23 46.18 -15.15
N THR A 155 60.84 45.86 -16.28
CA THR A 155 61.63 46.77 -17.11
C THR A 155 60.95 46.89 -18.47
N SER A 156 61.53 47.63 -19.41
CA SER A 156 61.04 47.66 -20.80
C SER A 156 61.05 46.28 -21.48
N LEU A 157 61.96 45.37 -21.07
CA LEU A 157 62.17 44.06 -21.70
C LEU A 157 61.73 42.87 -20.84
N TYR A 158 61.87 42.95 -19.52
CA TYR A 158 61.63 41.82 -18.62
C TYR A 158 60.51 42.11 -17.64
N GLY A 159 59.86 41.06 -17.16
CA GLY A 159 58.84 41.12 -16.12
C GLY A 159 58.99 39.96 -15.13
N ALA A 160 58.63 40.20 -13.90
CA ALA A 160 58.42 39.19 -12.88
C ALA A 160 57.20 39.59 -12.05
N SER A 161 56.29 38.66 -11.81
CA SER A 161 55.08 38.89 -11.01
C SER A 161 54.92 37.71 -10.06
N PHE A 162 54.77 38.00 -8.78
CA PHE A 162 54.51 37.01 -7.74
C PHE A 162 53.16 37.29 -7.11
N ASN A 163 52.30 36.29 -6.99
CA ASN A 163 50.98 36.44 -6.37
C ASN A 163 50.77 35.36 -5.32
N LYS A 164 50.19 35.75 -4.20
CA LYS A 164 49.72 34.84 -3.15
C LYS A 164 48.21 34.94 -3.02
N TYR A 165 47.54 33.80 -3.03
CA TYR A 165 46.10 33.65 -3.02
C TYR A 165 45.64 33.00 -1.72
N VAL A 166 44.56 33.54 -1.16
CA VAL A 166 43.92 33.03 0.05
C VAL A 166 42.44 32.82 -0.25
N GLY A 167 41.99 31.56 -0.24
CA GLY A 167 40.57 31.23 -0.25
C GLY A 167 39.89 31.77 1.01
N LEU A 168 38.84 32.57 0.83
CA LEU A 168 38.05 33.14 1.93
C LEU A 168 36.76 32.36 2.19
N SER A 169 36.33 31.55 1.21
CA SER A 169 35.22 30.61 1.35
C SER A 169 35.73 29.21 1.67
N ASP A 170 35.11 28.56 2.65
CA ASP A 170 35.33 27.15 2.95
C ASP A 170 34.56 26.23 1.97
N TRP A 171 34.49 24.94 2.28
CA TRP A 171 33.67 23.95 1.58
C TRP A 171 32.23 24.44 1.34
N ARG A 172 31.75 24.29 0.10
CA ARG A 172 30.43 24.66 -0.40
C ARG A 172 29.81 23.46 -1.08
N GLY A 173 28.60 23.10 -0.67
CA GLY A 173 27.83 22.01 -1.27
C GLY A 173 27.52 22.26 -2.74
N ARG A 174 27.61 21.19 -3.53
CA ARG A 174 27.18 21.10 -4.92
C ARG A 174 25.96 20.20 -5.04
N ASP A 175 25.24 20.32 -6.15
CA ASP A 175 24.02 19.56 -6.38
C ASP A 175 24.27 18.09 -6.74
N ASP A 176 25.53 17.66 -6.88
CA ASP A 176 25.97 16.30 -7.27
C ASP A 176 26.52 15.42 -6.12
N GLY A 177 26.53 15.92 -4.88
CA GLY A 177 26.94 15.15 -3.70
C GLY A 177 28.40 15.35 -3.33
N TYR A 178 29.03 16.31 -4.00
CA TYR A 178 30.35 16.79 -3.68
C TYR A 178 30.24 18.16 -3.02
N GLU A 179 31.30 18.52 -2.31
CA GLU A 179 31.56 19.88 -1.91
C GLU A 179 32.81 20.37 -2.63
N GLU A 180 32.87 21.67 -2.88
CA GLU A 180 34.07 22.32 -3.40
C GLU A 180 34.54 23.45 -2.49
N LYS A 181 35.85 23.71 -2.53
CA LYS A 181 36.51 24.73 -1.71
C LYS A 181 37.49 25.54 -2.53
N ALA A 182 37.47 26.86 -2.37
CA ALA A 182 38.44 27.75 -2.99
C ALA A 182 39.85 27.50 -2.43
N LEU A 183 40.80 27.18 -3.31
CA LEU A 183 42.17 26.88 -2.92
C LEU A 183 42.99 28.14 -2.62
N GLY A 184 43.82 28.03 -1.58
CA GLY A 184 44.96 28.92 -1.37
C GLY A 184 46.15 28.47 -2.21
N GLY A 185 47.03 29.39 -2.55
CA GLY A 185 48.22 29.06 -3.34
C GLY A 185 49.07 30.26 -3.68
N GLU A 186 50.06 30.04 -4.53
CA GLU A 186 50.97 31.08 -5.00
C GLU A 186 51.48 30.79 -6.41
N ASP A 187 51.78 31.85 -7.15
CA ASP A 187 52.42 31.76 -8.46
C ASP A 187 53.57 32.75 -8.62
N LEU A 188 54.51 32.37 -9.47
CA LEU A 188 55.60 33.22 -9.94
C LEU A 188 55.61 33.15 -11.47
N GLU A 189 55.34 34.27 -12.14
CA GLU A 189 55.43 34.41 -13.59
C GLU A 189 56.59 35.33 -13.96
N VAL A 190 57.47 34.88 -14.85
CA VAL A 190 58.52 35.70 -15.47
C VAL A 190 58.24 35.88 -16.95
N SER A 191 58.57 37.05 -17.49
CA SER A 191 58.35 37.38 -18.89
C SER A 191 59.55 38.06 -19.54
N GLY A 192 59.67 37.92 -20.86
CA GLY A 192 60.71 38.55 -21.66
C GLY A 192 60.21 38.91 -23.06
N ARG A 193 60.39 40.17 -23.44
CA ARG A 193 60.20 40.64 -24.83
C ARG A 193 61.45 40.40 -25.64
N LEU A 194 61.28 40.01 -26.89
CA LEU A 194 62.41 39.91 -27.82
C LEU A 194 62.76 41.31 -28.34
N PRO A 195 64.00 41.83 -28.14
CA PRO A 195 64.36 43.17 -28.60
C PRO A 195 64.21 43.38 -30.13
N GLN A 196 64.35 42.30 -30.92
CA GLN A 196 64.19 42.34 -32.37
C GLN A 196 62.74 42.18 -32.85
N ALA A 197 61.85 41.72 -31.97
CA ALA A 197 60.42 41.59 -32.21
C ALA A 197 59.66 41.91 -30.91
N PRO A 198 59.64 43.19 -30.48
CA PRO A 198 59.04 43.58 -29.20
C PRO A 198 57.54 43.30 -29.13
N GLU A 199 56.90 43.06 -30.27
CA GLU A 199 55.53 42.57 -30.39
C GLU A 199 55.33 41.11 -29.93
N LEU A 200 56.41 40.37 -29.64
CA LEU A 200 56.39 39.03 -29.08
C LEU A 200 56.98 39.03 -27.66
N GLU A 201 56.18 38.61 -26.68
CA GLU A 201 56.58 38.40 -25.29
C GLU A 201 56.37 36.93 -24.91
N VAL A 202 57.40 36.33 -24.30
CA VAL A 202 57.34 34.94 -23.81
C VAL A 202 57.24 34.92 -22.29
N PHE A 203 56.54 33.92 -21.76
CA PHE A 203 56.21 33.79 -20.35
C PHE A 203 56.51 32.38 -19.86
N ALA A 204 57.04 32.29 -18.65
CA ALA A 204 57.16 31.06 -17.89
C ALA A 204 56.59 31.30 -16.50
N LYS A 205 55.68 30.44 -16.06
CA LYS A 205 55.05 30.51 -14.74
C LYS A 205 55.22 29.17 -14.03
N GLY A 206 55.57 29.22 -12.75
CA GLY A 206 55.41 28.12 -11.81
C GLY A 206 54.33 28.47 -10.79
N TYR A 207 53.56 27.48 -10.34
CA TYR A 207 52.52 27.68 -9.35
C TYR A 207 52.39 26.50 -8.40
N HIS A 208 51.85 26.80 -7.22
CA HIS A 208 51.55 25.86 -6.15
C HIS A 208 50.16 26.16 -5.60
N TRP A 209 49.35 25.12 -5.41
CA TRP A 209 48.06 25.21 -4.71
C TRP A 209 48.03 24.21 -3.57
N SER A 210 47.67 24.68 -2.38
CA SER A 210 47.58 23.86 -1.17
C SER A 210 46.25 23.12 -1.11
N GLN A 211 46.29 21.80 -0.93
CA GLN A 211 45.11 20.95 -0.85
C GLN A 211 44.93 20.35 0.55
N GLU A 212 43.69 20.02 0.89
CA GLU A 212 43.37 19.21 2.08
C GLU A 212 43.32 17.72 1.70
N LYS A 213 43.70 16.84 2.62
CA LYS A 213 43.53 15.38 2.43
C LYS A 213 42.05 15.02 2.42
N THR A 214 41.59 14.34 1.37
CA THR A 214 40.19 13.88 1.23
C THR A 214 40.13 12.36 1.03
N PRO A 215 39.21 11.61 1.67
CA PRO A 215 39.29 10.14 1.69
C PRO A 215 39.23 9.43 0.33
N VAL A 216 38.60 10.05 -0.68
CA VAL A 216 38.31 9.43 -1.98
C VAL A 216 39.10 10.08 -3.11
N ILE A 217 39.07 11.41 -3.22
CA ILE A 217 39.64 12.15 -4.36
C ILE A 217 41.15 12.40 -4.15
N ASN A 218 41.56 12.85 -2.96
CA ASN A 218 42.96 13.12 -2.62
C ASN A 218 43.36 12.39 -1.33
N PRO A 219 43.41 11.04 -1.37
CA PRO A 219 43.64 10.22 -0.17
C PRO A 219 45.01 10.44 0.45
N ASP A 220 46.00 10.84 -0.34
CA ASP A 220 47.37 11.07 0.13
C ASP A 220 47.59 12.51 0.63
N GLY A 221 46.71 13.44 0.25
CA GLY A 221 46.78 14.85 0.65
C GLY A 221 47.87 15.60 -0.12
N ASP A 222 48.07 15.26 -1.38
CA ASP A 222 49.09 15.86 -2.23
C ASP A 222 48.64 17.25 -2.71
N ASP A 223 49.56 18.21 -2.66
CA ASP A 223 49.37 19.56 -3.19
C ASP A 223 49.54 19.59 -4.71
N ILE A 224 48.97 20.61 -5.37
CA ILE A 224 49.12 20.80 -6.81
C ILE A 224 50.37 21.63 -7.09
N TRP A 225 51.27 21.08 -7.90
CA TRP A 225 52.46 21.76 -8.41
C TRP A 225 52.48 21.72 -9.92
N GLY A 226 52.62 22.88 -10.55
CA GLY A 226 52.61 22.95 -12.00
C GLY A 226 53.41 24.08 -12.59
N TYR A 227 53.55 24.01 -13.91
CA TYR A 227 54.21 25.02 -14.71
C TYR A 227 53.40 25.32 -15.97
N GLN A 228 53.62 26.53 -16.49
CA GLN A 228 52.94 27.04 -17.66
C GLN A 228 53.95 27.80 -18.53
N PHE A 229 53.92 27.55 -19.82
CA PHE A 229 54.65 28.33 -20.82
C PHE A 229 53.66 29.04 -21.73
N ALA A 230 53.91 30.30 -22.05
CA ALA A 230 53.07 31.03 -22.99
C ALA A 230 53.86 32.00 -23.87
N ALA A 231 53.29 32.33 -25.03
CA ALA A 231 53.78 33.36 -25.94
C ALA A 231 52.63 34.28 -26.33
N GLU A 232 52.78 35.58 -26.13
CA GLU A 232 51.83 36.62 -26.58
C GLU A 232 52.41 37.38 -27.78
N TYR A 233 51.67 37.42 -28.88
CA TYR A 233 52.02 38.13 -30.10
C TYR A 233 50.96 39.20 -30.43
N THR A 234 51.40 40.46 -30.55
CA THR A 234 50.52 41.63 -30.78
C THR A 234 50.82 42.27 -32.14
N PRO A 235 50.23 41.77 -33.25
CA PRO A 235 50.50 42.29 -34.59
C PRO A 235 50.03 43.74 -34.80
N VAL A 236 48.96 44.16 -34.09
CA VAL A 236 48.38 45.50 -34.14
C VAL A 236 47.91 45.90 -32.74
N ASN A 237 47.81 47.19 -32.45
CA ASN A 237 47.37 47.68 -31.13
C ASN A 237 46.01 47.10 -30.69
N ALA A 238 45.11 46.80 -31.63
CA ALA A 238 43.78 46.29 -31.36
C ALA A 238 43.72 44.80 -31.01
N PHE A 239 44.78 44.01 -31.25
CA PHE A 239 44.65 42.56 -31.27
C PHE A 239 45.92 41.84 -30.82
N THR A 240 45.75 40.88 -29.91
CA THR A 240 46.82 40.02 -29.39
C THR A 240 46.37 38.56 -29.46
N ILE A 241 47.30 37.67 -29.82
CA ILE A 241 47.12 36.21 -29.72
C ILE A 241 48.03 35.70 -28.62
N ARG A 242 47.51 34.88 -27.72
CA ARG A 242 48.28 34.13 -26.72
C ARG A 242 48.18 32.65 -27.02
N SER A 243 49.30 31.94 -27.07
CA SER A 243 49.34 30.48 -27.02
C SER A 243 49.95 30.06 -25.69
N GLN A 244 49.34 29.08 -25.04
CA GLN A 244 49.71 28.62 -23.71
C GLN A 244 49.74 27.09 -23.67
N ALA A 245 50.72 26.54 -22.95
CA ALA A 245 50.77 25.13 -22.58
C ALA A 245 50.94 25.01 -21.06
N THR A 246 50.15 24.15 -20.43
CA THR A 246 50.10 23.98 -18.97
C THR A 246 50.28 22.51 -18.61
N ARG A 247 51.02 22.24 -17.54
CA ARG A 247 51.11 20.90 -16.95
C ARG A 247 51.27 21.00 -15.44
N ASP A 248 50.53 20.17 -14.72
CA ASP A 248 50.69 19.94 -13.28
C ASP A 248 50.77 18.44 -12.98
N ASN A 249 50.74 18.08 -11.70
CA ASN A 249 50.79 16.72 -11.19
C ASN A 249 49.42 16.03 -11.07
N GLU A 250 48.33 16.72 -11.40
CA GLU A 250 46.98 16.12 -11.47
C GLU A 250 46.57 15.81 -12.92
N MET A 251 47.20 16.47 -13.89
CA MET A 251 46.99 16.24 -15.32
C MET A 251 47.76 15.01 -15.83
N ASP A 252 47.07 14.15 -16.59
CA ASP A 252 47.68 13.03 -17.30
C ASP A 252 48.61 13.50 -18.44
N ASP A 253 48.19 14.54 -19.17
CA ASP A 253 48.88 15.09 -20.34
C ASP A 253 49.04 16.63 -20.27
N MET A 254 49.88 17.19 -21.14
CA MET A 254 50.06 18.64 -21.22
C MET A 254 48.90 19.30 -21.98
N GLU A 255 48.20 20.23 -21.34
CA GLU A 255 47.03 20.93 -21.90
C GLU A 255 47.47 22.18 -22.70
N GLY A 256 46.88 22.39 -23.88
CA GLY A 256 47.16 23.53 -24.76
C GLY A 256 45.97 24.45 -24.94
N GLN A 257 46.18 25.76 -24.84
CA GLN A 257 45.14 26.79 -24.98
C GLN A 257 45.58 27.92 -25.93
N ILE A 258 44.64 28.43 -26.74
CA ILE A 258 44.85 29.61 -27.60
C ILE A 258 43.84 30.69 -27.21
N THR A 259 44.32 31.86 -26.80
CA THR A 259 43.47 33.02 -26.46
C THR A 259 43.62 34.13 -27.49
N MET A 260 42.49 34.62 -27.99
CA MET A 260 42.38 35.80 -28.83
C MET A 260 41.92 36.99 -27.99
N ARG A 261 42.70 38.06 -27.94
CA ARG A 261 42.40 39.28 -27.18
C ARG A 261 42.18 40.47 -28.11
N LEU A 262 41.05 41.15 -27.95
CA LEU A 262 40.78 42.46 -28.53
C LEU A 262 41.13 43.53 -27.49
N ASN A 263 42.09 44.38 -27.81
CA ASN A 263 42.50 45.51 -26.98
C ASN A 263 41.81 46.78 -27.50
N TYR A 264 40.97 47.41 -26.70
CA TYR A 264 40.30 48.65 -27.07
C TYR A 264 40.62 49.77 -26.07
N ARG A 265 41.09 50.90 -26.58
CA ARG A 265 41.36 52.10 -25.79
C ARG A 265 40.41 53.20 -26.20
N PHE A 266 39.59 53.66 -25.27
CA PHE A 266 38.62 54.72 -25.57
C PHE A 266 39.36 56.04 -25.80
N GLY A 267 38.94 56.78 -26.84
CA GLY A 267 39.61 58.01 -27.27
C GLY A 267 40.77 57.80 -28.25
N GLN A 268 41.21 56.57 -28.51
CA GLN A 268 42.18 56.27 -29.56
C GLN A 268 41.52 56.26 -30.95
N GLY A 269 42.15 56.89 -31.94
CA GLY A 269 41.65 56.93 -33.32
C GLY A 269 41.60 55.53 -33.95
N TRP A 270 40.66 55.30 -34.87
CA TRP A 270 40.47 53.96 -35.45
C TRP A 270 41.71 53.46 -36.19
N ASP A 271 42.41 54.34 -36.88
CA ASP A 271 43.67 54.02 -37.56
C ASP A 271 44.80 53.66 -36.59
N ASP A 272 44.81 54.24 -35.37
CA ASP A 272 45.85 53.96 -34.38
C ASP A 272 45.69 52.58 -33.75
N LEU A 273 44.46 52.08 -33.64
CA LEU A 273 44.17 50.72 -33.16
C LEU A 273 44.68 49.65 -34.16
N TRP A 274 44.66 49.92 -35.47
CA TRP A 274 45.14 48.96 -36.48
C TRP A 274 46.60 49.15 -36.90
N LYS A 275 47.33 50.08 -36.27
CA LYS A 275 48.78 50.22 -36.46
C LYS A 275 49.54 49.15 -35.69
N ARG A 276 50.73 48.81 -36.20
CA ARG A 276 51.70 48.02 -35.43
C ARG A 276 52.06 48.79 -34.14
N PRO A 277 52.10 48.11 -32.99
CA PRO A 277 52.50 48.73 -31.74
C PRO A 277 53.92 49.28 -31.80
N THR A 278 54.13 50.43 -31.17
CA THR A 278 55.45 51.04 -30.99
C THR A 278 55.87 50.80 -29.55
N TYR A 279 57.06 50.26 -29.33
CA TYR A 279 57.57 49.94 -28.00
C TYR A 279 58.75 50.84 -27.66
N ASN A 280 58.67 51.51 -26.52
CA ASN A 280 59.83 52.16 -25.93
C ASN A 280 60.65 51.12 -25.15
N LEU A 281 61.84 50.80 -25.66
CA LEU A 281 62.74 49.84 -25.02
C LEU A 281 63.69 50.49 -24.00
N ASP A 282 63.70 51.82 -23.93
CA ASP A 282 64.56 52.59 -23.03
C ASP A 282 63.81 53.03 -21.78
N SER A 283 62.48 52.93 -21.70
CA SER A 283 61.70 53.35 -20.54
C SER A 283 60.55 52.39 -20.26
N VAL A 284 60.31 52.11 -18.97
CA VAL A 284 59.22 51.25 -18.48
C VAL A 284 57.89 51.99 -18.38
N VAL A 285 57.86 53.32 -18.59
CA VAL A 285 56.70 54.19 -18.33
C VAL A 285 55.45 53.73 -19.10
N ASP A 286 55.60 53.22 -20.32
CA ASP A 286 54.47 52.74 -21.13
C ASP A 286 53.83 51.45 -20.57
N ARG A 287 54.52 50.73 -19.69
CA ARG A 287 54.04 49.50 -19.05
C ARG A 287 53.24 49.76 -17.78
N ARG A 288 53.13 51.01 -17.31
CA ARG A 288 52.54 51.35 -16.00
C ARG A 288 51.09 50.93 -15.80
N PHE A 289 50.31 50.85 -16.89
CA PHE A 289 48.91 50.39 -16.88
C PHE A 289 48.70 49.07 -17.62
N GLU A 290 49.76 48.29 -17.87
CA GLU A 290 49.58 46.90 -18.25
C GLU A 290 48.83 46.16 -17.14
N LYS A 291 47.93 45.25 -17.50
CA LYS A 291 47.21 44.46 -16.51
C LYS A 291 48.14 43.76 -15.52
N VAL A 292 47.63 43.58 -14.31
CA VAL A 292 48.29 42.77 -13.28
C VAL A 292 48.33 41.32 -13.77
N ARG A 293 49.50 40.70 -13.71
CA ARG A 293 49.71 39.32 -14.13
C ARG A 293 49.46 38.42 -12.94
N ARG A 294 48.28 37.80 -12.92
CA ARG A 294 47.76 36.92 -11.87
C ARG A 294 46.84 35.87 -12.48
N ASN A 295 46.50 34.85 -11.71
CA ASN A 295 45.41 33.93 -12.02
C ASN A 295 44.08 34.54 -11.57
N ASN A 296 43.26 35.01 -12.51
CA ASN A 296 41.95 35.60 -12.19
C ASN A 296 40.88 34.56 -11.87
N GLU A 297 41.08 33.31 -12.28
CA GLU A 297 40.17 32.21 -11.98
C GLU A 297 40.42 31.67 -10.57
N ILE A 298 39.36 31.38 -9.83
CA ILE A 298 39.44 30.68 -8.55
C ILE A 298 39.64 29.19 -8.84
N ARG A 299 40.81 28.66 -8.48
CA ARG A 299 41.04 27.21 -8.41
C ARG A 299 40.27 26.65 -7.21
N VAL A 300 39.59 25.53 -7.42
CA VAL A 300 38.83 24.84 -6.38
C VAL A 300 39.36 23.42 -6.21
N GLN A 301 39.23 22.90 -4.99
CA GLN A 301 39.38 21.49 -4.67
C GLN A 301 38.02 20.89 -4.42
N VAL A 302 37.82 19.63 -4.83
CA VAL A 302 36.57 18.89 -4.64
C VAL A 302 36.76 17.78 -3.59
N ARG A 303 35.72 17.51 -2.81
CA ARG A 303 35.60 16.31 -1.95
C ARG A 303 34.19 15.76 -2.04
N GLN A 304 34.02 14.47 -1.76
CA GLN A 304 32.70 13.91 -1.50
C GLN A 304 32.14 14.51 -0.21
N ASP A 305 30.87 14.92 -0.22
CA ASP A 305 30.21 15.50 0.95
C ASP A 305 30.34 14.56 2.16
N PRO A 306 30.93 15.02 3.29
CA PRO A 306 31.12 14.22 4.49
C PRO A 306 29.81 13.64 5.03
N ASP A 307 28.71 14.38 4.93
CA ASP A 307 27.39 13.98 5.41
C ASP A 307 26.76 12.90 4.50
N VAL A 308 27.31 12.72 3.29
CA VAL A 308 26.91 11.71 2.31
C VAL A 308 28.09 10.77 1.99
N THR A 309 28.83 10.34 3.02
CA THR A 309 29.90 9.35 2.87
C THR A 309 29.37 7.93 2.98
N ALA A 310 29.56 7.07 1.98
CA ALA A 310 29.20 5.65 2.04
C ALA A 310 30.43 4.79 2.30
N ARG A 311 30.45 4.02 3.39
CA ARG A 311 31.57 3.15 3.77
C ARG A 311 31.14 1.70 3.89
N VAL A 312 31.90 0.81 3.27
CA VAL A 312 31.67 -0.63 3.37
C VAL A 312 32.13 -1.16 4.73
N THR A 313 31.23 -1.77 5.50
CA THR A 313 31.54 -2.40 6.79
C THR A 313 31.57 -3.92 6.73
N PHE A 314 30.92 -4.51 5.72
CA PHE A 314 30.95 -5.94 5.43
C PHE A 314 31.01 -6.16 3.92
N ALA A 315 31.78 -7.15 3.48
CA ALA A 315 31.82 -7.57 2.08
C ALA A 315 32.30 -9.03 1.99
N GLN A 316 31.49 -9.88 1.39
CA GLN A 316 31.80 -11.27 1.10
C GLN A 316 31.22 -11.60 -0.27
N GLY A 317 32.03 -12.17 -1.18
CA GLY A 317 31.58 -12.42 -2.56
C GLY A 317 31.10 -11.17 -3.31
N ALA A 318 31.51 -9.98 -2.89
CA ALA A 318 31.13 -8.70 -3.47
C ALA A 318 32.29 -8.07 -4.26
N ASN A 319 32.00 -7.19 -5.22
CA ASN A 319 33.00 -6.40 -5.95
C ASN A 319 33.54 -5.19 -5.16
N VAL A 320 33.32 -5.15 -3.85
CA VAL A 320 33.78 -4.10 -2.92
C VAL A 320 34.54 -4.73 -1.75
N SER A 321 35.35 -3.93 -1.05
CA SER A 321 36.17 -4.39 0.08
C SER A 321 35.78 -3.72 1.40
N VAL A 322 35.91 -4.44 2.53
CA VAL A 322 35.66 -3.88 3.86
C VAL A 322 36.58 -2.67 4.12
N GLY A 323 35.98 -1.58 4.56
CA GLY A 323 36.65 -0.32 4.85
C GLY A 323 36.78 0.63 3.67
N GLN A 324 36.39 0.19 2.46
CA GLN A 324 36.34 1.03 1.26
C GLN A 324 35.30 2.15 1.42
N SER A 325 35.68 3.38 1.07
CA SER A 325 34.73 4.46 0.81
C SER A 325 34.21 4.35 -0.62
N LEU A 326 32.91 4.51 -0.81
CA LEU A 326 32.24 4.39 -2.11
C LEU A 326 31.97 5.78 -2.70
N ALA A 327 32.34 5.97 -3.96
CA ALA A 327 31.90 7.11 -4.76
C ALA A 327 30.46 6.90 -5.26
N PHE A 328 29.70 7.98 -5.47
CA PHE A 328 28.41 7.90 -6.15
C PHE A 328 28.56 7.38 -7.58
N GLY A 329 27.55 6.66 -8.06
CA GLY A 329 27.56 5.86 -9.29
C GLY A 329 28.13 4.45 -9.11
N THR A 330 28.72 4.11 -7.95
CA THR A 330 29.27 2.76 -7.72
C THR A 330 28.16 1.72 -7.73
N THR A 331 28.33 0.69 -8.57
CA THR A 331 27.46 -0.50 -8.56
C THR A 331 28.11 -1.59 -7.72
N ILE A 332 27.43 -2.00 -6.66
CA ILE A 332 27.78 -3.15 -5.82
C ILE A 332 27.11 -4.38 -6.42
N THR A 333 27.91 -5.42 -6.67
CA THR A 333 27.46 -6.71 -7.17
C THR A 333 27.90 -7.80 -6.22
N THR A 334 26.97 -8.59 -5.73
CA THR A 334 27.20 -9.75 -4.85
C THR A 334 27.00 -11.06 -5.60
N GLY A 335 27.81 -12.06 -5.26
CA GLY A 335 27.72 -13.42 -5.80
C GLY A 335 26.52 -14.20 -5.27
N GLY A 336 26.35 -15.43 -5.76
CA GLY A 336 25.22 -16.31 -5.41
C GLY A 336 25.57 -17.44 -4.44
N ALA A 337 26.76 -17.47 -3.86
CA ALA A 337 27.09 -18.45 -2.84
C ALA A 337 26.46 -18.07 -1.49
N GLY A 338 26.13 -19.06 -0.66
CA GLY A 338 25.66 -18.80 0.70
C GLY A 338 26.66 -17.95 1.47
N GLY A 339 26.22 -16.79 1.95
CA GLY A 339 27.00 -15.83 2.72
C GLY A 339 27.55 -14.67 1.89
N ASP A 340 27.34 -14.67 0.57
CA ASP A 340 27.69 -13.53 -0.27
C ASP A 340 26.79 -12.32 0.07
N GLY A 341 27.38 -11.16 0.29
CA GLY A 341 26.68 -9.94 0.69
C GLY A 341 27.61 -8.76 0.93
N ALA A 342 27.04 -7.58 1.11
CA ALA A 342 27.78 -6.38 1.51
C ALA A 342 26.94 -5.49 2.44
N THR A 343 27.59 -4.80 3.37
CA THR A 343 26.95 -3.76 4.18
C THR A 343 27.64 -2.43 3.93
N VAL A 344 26.84 -1.41 3.65
CA VAL A 344 27.27 -0.02 3.49
C VAL A 344 26.65 0.81 4.60
N VAL A 345 27.47 1.57 5.31
CA VAL A 345 27.04 2.55 6.30
C VAL A 345 27.30 3.94 5.76
N PHE A 346 26.28 4.79 5.78
CA PHE A 346 26.34 6.16 5.31
C PHE A 346 26.73 7.12 6.45
N GLY A 347 27.25 8.30 6.11
CA GLY A 347 27.72 9.32 7.05
C GLY A 347 26.64 9.78 8.04
N ASN A 348 25.38 9.81 7.59
CA ASN A 348 24.20 10.11 8.42
C ASN A 348 23.74 8.93 9.32
N GLY A 349 24.48 7.82 9.34
CA GLY A 349 24.17 6.61 10.09
C GLY A 349 23.19 5.66 9.42
N ALA A 350 22.71 5.96 8.20
CA ALA A 350 21.89 5.02 7.44
C ALA A 350 22.68 3.76 7.10
N ARG A 351 21.99 2.65 6.94
CA ARG A 351 22.59 1.34 6.64
C ARG A 351 21.88 0.71 5.46
N LEU A 352 22.67 0.24 4.49
CA LEU A 352 22.22 -0.57 3.36
C LEU A 352 22.88 -1.95 3.46
N ASP A 353 22.08 -2.98 3.59
CA ASP A 353 22.50 -4.37 3.51
C ASP A 353 22.10 -4.94 2.14
N VAL A 354 23.09 -5.47 1.44
CA VAL A 354 22.99 -6.02 0.09
C VAL A 354 23.09 -7.54 0.20
N GLY A 355 22.02 -8.24 -0.16
CA GLY A 355 21.95 -9.70 -0.09
C GLY A 355 22.72 -10.39 -1.22
N GLN A 356 22.65 -11.72 -1.28
CA GLN A 356 23.24 -12.53 -2.36
C GLN A 356 22.57 -12.26 -3.72
N SER A 357 23.28 -12.51 -4.82
CA SER A 357 22.83 -12.35 -6.22
C SER A 357 22.18 -10.99 -6.50
N THR A 358 22.74 -9.94 -5.89
CA THR A 358 22.16 -8.60 -5.90
C THR A 358 23.08 -7.64 -6.65
N GLN A 359 22.48 -6.76 -7.44
CA GLN A 359 23.14 -5.62 -8.05
C GLN A 359 22.42 -4.35 -7.60
N VAL A 360 23.16 -3.46 -6.95
CA VAL A 360 22.64 -2.19 -6.46
C VAL A 360 23.61 -1.07 -6.80
N ARG A 361 23.09 0.05 -7.31
CA ARG A 361 23.89 1.24 -7.62
C ARG A 361 23.58 2.36 -6.65
N ILE A 362 24.62 2.96 -6.07
CA ILE A 362 24.49 4.02 -5.07
C ILE A 362 24.71 5.36 -5.76
N GLU A 363 23.66 6.18 -5.85
CA GLU A 363 23.70 7.55 -6.36
C GLU A 363 23.67 8.55 -5.20
N LYS A 364 23.85 9.85 -5.50
CA LYS A 364 23.83 10.93 -4.50
C LYS A 364 22.56 10.88 -3.64
N ASP A 365 21.41 10.96 -4.32
CA ASP A 365 20.13 11.07 -3.63
C ASP A 365 19.44 9.72 -3.51
N GLN A 366 19.80 8.72 -4.34
CA GLN A 366 19.04 7.48 -4.53
C GLN A 366 19.85 6.19 -4.53
N ILE A 367 19.18 5.07 -4.18
CA ILE A 367 19.70 3.71 -4.29
C ILE A 367 18.95 3.01 -5.40
N VAL A 368 19.64 2.63 -6.48
CA VAL A 368 19.01 1.93 -7.60
C VAL A 368 19.20 0.43 -7.42
N LEU A 369 18.12 -0.29 -7.07
CA LEU A 369 18.13 -1.75 -7.06
C LEU A 369 17.94 -2.26 -8.49
N ILE A 370 18.98 -2.88 -9.05
CA ILE A 370 18.95 -3.39 -10.43
C ILE A 370 18.36 -4.81 -10.43
N THR A 371 18.85 -5.68 -9.54
CA THR A 371 18.36 -7.05 -9.35
C THR A 371 18.62 -7.51 -7.92
N GLY A 372 17.83 -8.44 -7.40
CA GLY A 372 18.10 -9.09 -6.11
C GLY A 372 17.34 -8.48 -4.95
N ILE A 373 17.97 -8.44 -3.76
CA ILE A 373 17.32 -8.08 -2.49
C ILE A 373 18.23 -7.13 -1.70
N ILE A 374 17.64 -6.07 -1.18
CA ILE A 374 18.29 -5.16 -0.23
C ILE A 374 17.42 -4.93 1.00
N GLN A 375 18.08 -4.61 2.11
CA GLN A 375 17.49 -4.06 3.31
C GLN A 375 18.08 -2.66 3.52
N PHE A 376 17.22 -1.67 3.74
CA PHE A 376 17.64 -0.30 4.00
C PHE A 376 17.03 0.25 5.28
N THR A 377 17.90 0.77 6.16
CA THR A 377 17.51 1.38 7.43
C THR A 377 18.01 2.83 7.49
N SER A 378 17.10 3.79 7.65
CA SER A 378 17.45 5.21 7.70
C SER A 378 18.17 5.61 9.00
N GLY A 379 19.16 6.51 8.93
CA GLY A 379 19.95 6.95 10.09
C GLY A 379 19.38 8.13 10.87
N SER A 380 18.78 9.11 10.19
CA SER A 380 18.05 10.26 10.79
C SER A 380 17.35 11.15 9.73
N GLY A 381 17.07 10.59 8.53
CA GLY A 381 16.64 11.29 7.31
C GLY A 381 17.85 11.76 6.48
N GLY A 382 18.02 11.40 5.19
CA GLY A 382 17.30 10.44 4.35
C GLY A 382 18.25 9.80 3.31
N ILE A 383 17.74 8.79 2.61
CA ILE A 383 18.13 8.41 1.26
C ILE A 383 16.82 8.34 0.48
N THR A 384 16.78 8.96 -0.68
CA THR A 384 15.56 9.24 -1.45
C THR A 384 15.56 8.37 -2.69
N VAL A 385 14.56 7.55 -2.89
CA VAL A 385 14.39 6.64 -4.03
C VAL A 385 15.22 5.37 -3.92
N ILE A 386 14.55 4.30 -3.47
CA ILE A 386 14.92 2.97 -3.94
C ILE A 386 14.29 2.83 -5.32
N ALA A 387 15.09 2.83 -6.39
CA ALA A 387 14.53 2.74 -7.73
C ALA A 387 13.98 1.33 -7.97
N VAL A 388 12.70 1.26 -8.32
CA VAL A 388 11.95 0.06 -8.65
C VAL A 388 11.36 0.25 -10.06
N PRO A 389 11.24 -0.78 -10.90
CA PRO A 389 10.51 -0.70 -12.17
C PRO A 389 9.22 0.13 -12.03
N GLY A 390 9.16 1.27 -12.75
CA GLY A 390 7.98 2.13 -12.83
C GLY A 390 7.90 3.35 -11.90
N GLY A 391 8.81 3.60 -10.96
CA GLY A 391 8.68 4.78 -10.09
C GLY A 391 9.82 5.10 -9.12
N THR A 392 9.63 6.18 -8.35
CA THR A 392 10.50 6.66 -7.28
C THR A 392 9.93 6.34 -5.89
N ILE A 393 10.77 6.15 -4.86
CA ILE A 393 10.35 5.84 -3.48
C ILE A 393 10.94 6.82 -2.47
N ASP A 394 10.15 7.73 -1.94
CA ASP A 394 10.61 8.65 -0.90
C ASP A 394 10.54 7.99 0.48
N LEU A 395 11.69 7.87 1.15
CA LEU A 395 11.79 7.25 2.48
C LEU A 395 11.62 8.30 3.58
N ILE A 396 10.62 8.12 4.44
CA ILE A 396 10.30 9.04 5.54
C ILE A 396 10.68 8.40 6.88
N GLY A 397 11.98 8.36 7.18
CA GLY A 397 12.50 7.83 8.44
C GLY A 397 12.29 6.32 8.60
N THR A 398 12.45 5.58 7.50
CA THR A 398 11.86 4.25 7.30
C THR A 398 12.91 3.13 7.36
N ASP A 399 12.48 1.94 7.79
CA ASP A 399 13.18 0.66 7.55
C ASP A 399 12.37 -0.15 6.53
N VAL A 400 13.02 -0.57 5.44
CA VAL A 400 12.36 -1.21 4.30
C VAL A 400 13.13 -2.42 3.78
N ASP A 401 12.37 -3.39 3.28
CA ASP A 401 12.87 -4.52 2.49
C ASP A 401 12.41 -4.38 1.05
N VAL A 402 13.32 -4.50 0.10
CA VAL A 402 13.03 -4.36 -1.34
C VAL A 402 13.58 -5.55 -2.10
N ARG A 403 12.76 -6.12 -2.99
CA ARG A 403 13.14 -7.24 -3.85
C ARG A 403 12.69 -7.02 -5.28
N VAL A 404 13.57 -7.33 -6.23
CA VAL A 404 13.25 -7.42 -7.66
C VAL A 404 13.38 -8.87 -8.12
N SER A 405 12.27 -9.44 -8.61
CA SER A 405 12.22 -10.81 -9.14
C SER A 405 11.30 -10.87 -10.37
N GLY A 406 11.81 -11.38 -11.50
CA GLY A 406 10.98 -11.62 -12.69
C GLY A 406 10.31 -10.38 -13.30
N GLY A 407 10.88 -9.18 -13.12
CA GLY A 407 10.29 -7.91 -13.56
C GLY A 407 9.24 -7.33 -12.60
N THR A 408 9.04 -7.96 -11.44
CA THR A 408 8.18 -7.50 -10.36
C THR A 408 9.02 -7.00 -9.20
N THR A 409 8.61 -5.88 -8.62
CA THR A 409 9.25 -5.31 -7.43
C THR A 409 8.30 -5.32 -6.26
N THR A 410 8.74 -5.85 -5.14
CA THR A 410 7.97 -5.86 -3.89
C THR A 410 8.68 -5.06 -2.82
N LEU A 411 7.94 -4.20 -2.12
CA LEU A 411 8.40 -3.44 -0.95
C LEU A 411 7.61 -3.85 0.29
N ARG A 412 8.31 -3.98 1.41
CA ARG A 412 7.73 -3.99 2.75
C ARG A 412 8.28 -2.85 3.58
N VAL A 413 7.40 -2.09 4.23
CA VAL A 413 7.77 -1.10 5.25
C VAL A 413 7.72 -1.76 6.63
N ARG A 414 8.85 -1.80 7.34
CA ARG A 414 8.94 -2.37 8.69
C ARG A 414 8.76 -1.34 9.81
N ASP A 415 9.18 -0.09 9.57
CA ASP A 415 8.99 1.04 10.49
C ASP A 415 8.94 2.33 9.67
N GLY A 416 8.20 3.34 10.14
CA GLY A 416 7.95 4.58 9.40
C GLY A 416 6.95 4.38 8.26
N ALA A 417 7.14 5.11 7.16
CA ALA A 417 6.31 4.95 5.97
C ALA A 417 7.04 5.49 4.71
N ALA A 418 6.68 4.99 3.54
CA ALA A 418 7.31 5.30 2.25
C ALA A 418 6.29 5.81 1.24
N ASP A 419 6.66 6.80 0.43
CA ASP A 419 5.81 7.29 -0.67
C ASP A 419 6.34 6.79 -2.01
N PHE A 420 5.49 6.12 -2.78
CA PHE A 420 5.78 5.67 -4.13
C PHE A 420 5.22 6.67 -5.12
N THR A 421 6.04 7.21 -6.02
CA THR A 421 5.57 8.13 -7.06
C THR A 421 5.87 7.58 -8.44
N ASP A 422 4.87 7.58 -9.33
CA ASP A 422 4.99 7.25 -10.75
C ASP A 422 4.38 8.38 -11.62
N ASP A 423 4.27 8.15 -12.94
CA ASP A 423 3.66 9.10 -13.88
C ASP A 423 2.14 9.29 -13.66
N THR A 424 1.50 8.47 -12.81
CA THR A 424 0.05 8.46 -12.57
C THR A 424 -0.36 8.98 -11.18
N GLY A 425 0.56 9.04 -10.20
CA GLY A 425 0.35 9.66 -8.89
C GLY A 425 1.34 9.20 -7.81
N THR A 426 1.01 9.51 -6.54
CA THR A 426 1.78 9.08 -5.36
C THR A 426 0.93 8.17 -4.46
N THR A 427 1.46 7.01 -4.07
CA THR A 427 0.87 6.04 -3.12
C THR A 427 1.71 5.97 -1.85
N ARG A 428 1.11 6.30 -0.69
CA ARG A 428 1.73 6.14 0.63
C ARG A 428 1.60 4.69 1.10
N VAL A 429 2.73 4.10 1.49
CA VAL A 429 2.82 2.76 2.10
C VAL A 429 3.24 2.93 3.56
N ASN A 430 2.36 2.57 4.47
CA ASN A 430 2.55 2.71 5.91
C ASN A 430 3.23 1.49 6.52
N THR A 431 3.50 1.56 7.83
CA THR A 431 4.11 0.47 8.59
C THR A 431 3.33 -0.84 8.39
N GLU A 432 4.05 -1.93 8.11
CA GLU A 432 3.53 -3.28 7.82
C GLU A 432 2.76 -3.43 6.50
N GLU A 433 2.56 -2.37 5.72
CA GLU A 433 1.96 -2.46 4.40
C GLU A 433 2.95 -3.00 3.34
N LEU A 434 2.39 -3.70 2.35
CA LEU A 434 3.09 -4.26 1.20
C LEU A 434 2.66 -3.55 -0.06
N ALA A 435 3.64 -3.18 -0.89
CA ALA A 435 3.39 -2.63 -2.22
C ALA A 435 4.15 -3.42 -3.29
N GLU A 436 3.53 -3.48 -4.47
CA GLU A 436 4.11 -4.12 -5.64
C GLU A 436 4.05 -3.21 -6.87
N ALA A 437 5.11 -3.25 -7.67
CA ALA A 437 5.18 -2.60 -8.97
C ALA A 437 5.61 -3.63 -10.03
N GLN A 438 4.93 -3.67 -11.18
CA GLN A 438 5.26 -4.57 -12.28
C GLN A 438 5.77 -3.78 -13.49
N ASP A 439 6.83 -4.27 -14.13
CA ASP A 439 7.39 -3.62 -15.31
C ASP A 439 6.37 -3.59 -16.48
N GLY A 440 6.11 -2.39 -17.00
CA GLY A 440 5.31 -2.16 -18.21
C GLY A 440 3.79 -2.26 -18.07
N ASP A 441 3.23 -2.33 -16.85
CA ASP A 441 1.78 -2.35 -16.65
C ASP A 441 1.11 -0.96 -16.75
N GLY A 442 1.90 0.12 -16.63
CA GLY A 442 1.42 1.50 -16.68
C GLY A 442 0.54 1.89 -15.50
N LEU A 443 0.61 1.14 -14.38
CA LEU A 443 -0.14 1.38 -13.16
C LEU A 443 0.80 1.84 -12.03
N ALA A 444 0.30 2.70 -11.15
CA ALA A 444 0.99 3.01 -9.90
C ALA A 444 1.18 1.73 -9.07
N PRO A 445 2.24 1.65 -8.24
CA PRO A 445 2.42 0.54 -7.31
C PRO A 445 1.18 0.36 -6.43
N GLN A 446 0.69 -0.88 -6.37
CA GLN A 446 -0.58 -1.21 -5.72
C GLN A 446 -0.32 -1.74 -4.30
N ILE A 447 -1.04 -1.18 -3.31
CA ILE A 447 -1.06 -1.74 -1.95
C ILE A 447 -1.77 -3.11 -2.02
N ARG A 448 -1.10 -4.17 -1.58
CA ARG A 448 -1.74 -5.48 -1.44
C ARG A 448 -2.62 -5.50 -0.19
N ALA A 449 -3.83 -6.06 -0.32
CA ALA A 449 -4.70 -6.32 0.83
C ALA A 449 -4.02 -7.27 1.83
N GLU A 450 -4.19 -7.00 3.13
CA GLU A 450 -3.79 -7.93 4.20
C GLU A 450 -4.34 -9.34 3.90
N GLY A 451 -3.45 -10.32 3.82
CA GLY A 451 -3.82 -11.74 3.68
C GLY A 451 -3.50 -12.39 2.33
N THR A 452 -3.09 -11.65 1.29
CA THR A 452 -2.72 -12.25 -0.02
C THR A 452 -1.21 -12.38 -0.22
N ALA A 453 -0.40 -12.11 0.80
CA ALA A 453 1.04 -12.21 0.74
C ALA A 453 1.47 -13.68 0.85
N ILE A 454 2.16 -14.18 -0.18
CA ILE A 454 3.10 -15.29 0.02
C ILE A 454 4.26 -14.67 0.80
N TYR A 455 4.23 -14.78 2.12
CA TYR A 455 5.41 -14.56 2.93
C TYR A 455 6.42 -15.61 2.49
N GLU A 456 7.45 -15.23 1.73
CA GLU A 456 8.68 -16.00 1.87
C GLU A 456 9.11 -15.79 3.31
N THR A 457 8.96 -16.83 4.12
CA THR A 457 9.76 -16.97 5.33
C THR A 457 11.18 -16.66 4.92
N HIS A 458 11.72 -15.51 5.33
CA HIS A 458 13.15 -15.39 5.47
C HIS A 458 13.53 -16.43 6.51
N THR A 459 13.76 -17.66 6.05
CA THR A 459 14.48 -18.64 6.82
C THR A 459 15.78 -17.96 7.19
N SER A 460 16.18 -18.16 8.43
CA SER A 460 17.30 -17.49 9.06
C SER A 460 18.62 -17.61 8.29
N GLU A 461 18.70 -18.31 7.15
CA GLU A 461 19.91 -18.53 6.35
C GLU A 461 20.59 -17.25 5.85
N ALA A 462 19.84 -16.20 5.46
CA ALA A 462 20.47 -14.94 5.03
C ALA A 462 21.08 -14.15 6.20
N HIS A 463 20.48 -14.23 7.39
CA HIS A 463 20.91 -13.48 8.57
C HIS A 463 21.87 -14.29 9.47
N THR A 464 21.84 -15.62 9.41
CA THR A 464 22.72 -16.51 10.21
C THR A 464 24.08 -16.77 9.56
N GLN A 465 24.25 -16.40 8.28
CA GLN A 465 25.56 -16.42 7.60
C GLN A 465 26.30 -15.07 7.67
N LEU A 466 25.65 -14.01 8.18
CA LEU A 466 26.30 -12.80 8.67
C LEU A 466 26.69 -13.00 10.14
N ASP A 467 27.85 -13.63 10.34
CA ASP A 467 28.53 -13.58 11.64
C ASP A 467 28.92 -12.12 11.92
N LEU A 468 28.09 -11.44 12.72
CA LEU A 468 28.35 -10.11 13.25
C LEU A 468 29.49 -10.20 14.30
N VAL A 469 30.71 -10.48 13.84
CA VAL A 469 31.92 -10.27 14.65
C VAL A 469 32.23 -8.78 14.70
N GLY A 470 31.40 -8.05 15.43
CA GLY A 470 31.59 -6.65 15.73
C GLY A 470 30.59 -6.22 16.80
N PRO A 471 31.03 -5.47 17.83
CA PRO A 471 30.10 -4.95 18.81
C PRO A 471 29.04 -4.12 18.08
N GLN A 472 27.78 -4.48 18.27
CA GLN A 472 26.64 -3.67 17.83
C GLN A 472 26.87 -2.22 18.31
N PRO A 473 26.95 -1.24 17.40
CA PRO A 473 27.09 0.14 17.82
C PRO A 473 25.90 0.51 18.71
N SER A 474 26.21 1.06 19.89
CA SER A 474 25.20 1.49 20.85
C SER A 474 24.50 2.75 20.31
N ASN A 475 23.27 2.51 19.83
CA ASN A 475 22.24 3.42 19.29
C ASN A 475 22.33 3.84 17.82
N PRO A 476 21.34 3.37 17.04
CA PRO A 476 20.16 4.19 16.68
C PRO A 476 18.91 3.82 17.50
N LYS A 477 17.86 4.66 17.46
CA LYS A 477 16.57 4.43 18.15
C LYS A 477 15.81 3.22 17.54
N ALA A 478 16.24 2.00 17.82
CA ALA A 478 15.44 0.83 17.48
C ALA A 478 14.29 0.68 18.49
N ALA A 479 13.04 0.64 18.01
CA ALA A 479 11.90 0.22 18.81
C ALA A 479 12.18 -1.15 19.44
N PRO A 480 11.93 -1.38 20.74
CA PRO A 480 11.99 -2.72 21.30
C PRO A 480 10.97 -3.64 20.59
N PHE A 481 11.36 -4.88 20.32
CA PHE A 481 10.50 -5.89 19.67
C PHE A 481 10.84 -7.28 20.21
N ALA A 482 9.97 -8.27 19.98
CA ALA A 482 10.25 -9.65 20.35
C ALA A 482 11.12 -10.35 19.29
N ASP A 483 12.36 -10.68 19.64
CA ASP A 483 13.34 -11.35 18.78
C ASP A 483 13.38 -12.88 18.98
N GLU A 484 12.71 -13.38 20.01
CA GLU A 484 12.52 -14.79 20.28
C GLU A 484 11.03 -15.13 20.41
N ALA A 485 10.70 -16.42 20.24
CA ALA A 485 9.33 -16.88 20.36
C ALA A 485 8.80 -16.74 21.80
N VAL A 486 7.53 -16.34 21.95
CA VAL A 486 6.81 -16.28 23.21
C VAL A 486 6.76 -17.66 23.84
N SER A 487 7.29 -17.76 25.06
CA SER A 487 7.21 -18.99 25.85
C SER A 487 5.87 -19.07 26.55
N VAL A 488 5.10 -20.12 26.25
CA VAL A 488 3.81 -20.39 26.89
C VAL A 488 3.97 -21.57 27.85
N THR A 489 3.56 -21.38 29.10
CA THR A 489 3.63 -22.42 30.14
C THR A 489 2.30 -22.52 30.88
N GLY A 490 1.95 -23.73 31.31
CA GLY A 490 0.70 -24.03 32.01
C GLY A 490 0.08 -25.34 31.54
N THR A 491 -0.80 -25.91 32.35
CA THR A 491 -1.54 -27.14 31.99
C THR A 491 -2.85 -26.74 31.29
N LEU A 492 -3.08 -27.26 30.09
CA LEU A 492 -4.30 -27.05 29.30
C LEU A 492 -5.49 -27.76 29.96
N ALA A 493 -6.11 -27.13 30.96
CA ALA A 493 -7.34 -27.59 31.60
C ALA A 493 -8.14 -26.39 32.11
N THR A 494 -9.46 -26.46 31.99
CA THR A 494 -10.38 -25.42 32.50
C THR A 494 -10.07 -25.06 33.95
N GLY A 495 -9.99 -23.76 34.25
CA GLY A 495 -9.64 -23.23 35.57
C GLY A 495 -8.14 -23.02 35.83
N ASN A 496 -7.25 -23.53 34.96
CA ASN A 496 -5.81 -23.29 35.08
C ASN A 496 -5.36 -22.01 34.38
N THR A 497 -4.29 -21.40 34.89
CA THR A 497 -3.68 -20.20 34.32
C THR A 497 -2.53 -20.54 33.38
N LEU A 498 -2.60 -20.04 32.15
CA LEU A 498 -1.53 -20.01 31.17
C LEU A 498 -0.69 -18.75 31.35
N THR A 499 0.62 -18.89 31.30
CA THR A 499 1.59 -17.79 31.42
C THR A 499 2.37 -17.63 30.12
N PHE A 500 2.29 -16.44 29.54
CA PHE A 500 3.00 -16.04 28.32
C PHE A 500 4.17 -15.14 28.71
N THR A 501 5.38 -15.55 28.32
CA THR A 501 6.61 -14.77 28.54
C THR A 501 7.12 -14.25 27.20
N VAL A 502 7.08 -12.93 27.01
CA VAL A 502 7.48 -12.24 25.78
C VAL A 502 8.89 -11.67 25.96
N PRO A 503 9.93 -12.29 25.36
CA PRO A 503 11.28 -11.74 25.35
C PRO A 503 11.36 -10.52 24.42
N LEU A 504 12.17 -9.51 24.75
CA LEU A 504 12.32 -8.28 23.97
C LEU A 504 13.79 -7.89 23.78
N THR A 505 14.09 -7.25 22.65
CA THR A 505 15.41 -6.69 22.32
C THR A 505 15.83 -5.51 23.21
N GLY A 506 14.90 -4.90 23.94
CA GLY A 506 15.15 -3.75 24.80
C GLY A 506 14.12 -3.59 25.92
N SER A 507 14.45 -2.77 26.92
CA SER A 507 13.56 -2.55 28.06
C SER A 507 12.36 -1.67 27.69
N VAL A 508 11.15 -2.09 28.06
CA VAL A 508 9.90 -1.40 27.74
C VAL A 508 9.21 -0.91 29.01
N THR A 509 8.92 0.39 29.07
CA THR A 509 8.05 0.99 30.08
C THR A 509 6.60 0.83 29.66
N VAL A 510 5.83 0.16 30.50
CA VAL A 510 4.40 -0.08 30.30
C VAL A 510 3.59 0.92 31.14
N THR A 511 2.63 1.58 30.52
CA THR A 511 1.53 2.28 31.21
C THR A 511 0.19 1.66 30.83
N GLY A 512 -0.83 1.79 31.68
CA GLY A 512 -2.13 1.16 31.46
C GLY A 512 -2.10 -0.37 31.65
N THR A 513 -3.08 -1.05 31.06
CA THR A 513 -3.28 -2.50 31.18
C THR A 513 -3.33 -3.14 29.79
N PRO A 514 -2.18 -3.27 29.09
CA PRO A 514 -2.15 -3.92 27.79
C PRO A 514 -2.60 -5.38 27.90
N GLN A 515 -3.02 -5.97 26.79
CA GLN A 515 -3.44 -7.37 26.72
C GLN A 515 -2.74 -8.05 25.55
N LEU A 516 -2.37 -9.32 25.69
CA LEU A 516 -1.80 -10.11 24.60
C LEU A 516 -2.92 -10.88 23.92
N ARG A 517 -3.18 -10.57 22.64
CA ARG A 517 -4.05 -11.36 21.77
C ARG A 517 -3.34 -12.64 21.34
N PHE A 518 -4.04 -13.75 21.49
CA PHE A 518 -3.62 -15.07 21.06
C PHE A 518 -4.83 -15.88 20.59
N THR A 519 -4.62 -16.89 19.77
CA THR A 519 -5.67 -17.83 19.40
C THR A 519 -5.53 -19.13 20.18
N LEU A 520 -6.66 -19.72 20.56
CA LEU A 520 -6.78 -21.06 21.13
C LEU A 520 -7.83 -21.82 20.32
N GLY A 521 -7.45 -22.89 19.61
CA GLY A 521 -8.38 -23.59 18.70
C GLY A 521 -8.86 -22.73 17.53
N GLY A 522 -8.10 -21.68 17.17
CA GLY A 522 -8.49 -20.70 16.16
C GLY A 522 -9.49 -19.64 16.65
N LEU A 523 -9.83 -19.61 17.94
CA LEU A 523 -10.64 -18.55 18.54
C LEU A 523 -9.77 -17.54 19.29
N ASP A 524 -10.04 -16.26 19.09
CA ASP A 524 -9.31 -15.17 19.76
C ASP A 524 -9.56 -15.17 21.27
N ARG A 525 -8.47 -14.94 22.01
CA ARG A 525 -8.43 -14.76 23.47
C ARG A 525 -7.47 -13.63 23.81
N LEU A 526 -7.70 -13.00 24.96
CA LEU A 526 -6.90 -11.90 25.48
C LEU A 526 -6.29 -12.30 26.81
N ALA A 527 -4.97 -12.38 26.88
CA ALA A 527 -4.22 -12.57 28.11
C ALA A 527 -3.91 -11.22 28.76
N ASP A 528 -4.15 -11.11 30.06
CA ASP A 528 -3.96 -9.87 30.81
C ASP A 528 -2.49 -9.63 31.13
N TYR A 529 -2.05 -8.38 31.08
CA TYR A 529 -0.71 -8.00 31.50
C TYR A 529 -0.49 -8.24 33.00
N ALA A 530 0.52 -9.04 33.32
CA ALA A 530 0.85 -9.42 34.69
C ALA A 530 2.07 -8.67 35.24
N SER A 531 3.19 -8.58 34.49
CA SER A 531 4.42 -7.90 34.94
C SER A 531 5.44 -7.65 33.82
N GLY A 532 6.56 -6.97 34.13
CA GLY A 532 7.69 -6.76 33.20
C GLY A 532 8.01 -5.30 32.84
N SER A 533 7.34 -4.32 33.46
CA SER A 533 7.54 -2.91 33.13
C SER A 533 8.97 -2.46 33.50
N GLY A 534 9.64 -1.79 32.57
CA GLY A 534 11.03 -1.36 32.70
C GLY A 534 12.06 -2.46 32.44
N THR A 535 11.65 -3.65 32.01
CA THR A 535 12.56 -4.78 31.68
C THR A 535 12.41 -5.19 30.21
N SER A 536 13.31 -6.06 29.75
CA SER A 536 13.29 -6.66 28.41
C SER A 536 12.42 -7.94 28.34
N THR A 537 11.46 -8.08 29.24
CA THR A 537 10.57 -9.24 29.27
C THR A 537 9.21 -8.84 29.81
N LEU A 538 8.15 -9.04 29.03
CA LEU A 538 6.77 -8.81 29.45
C LEU A 538 6.08 -10.15 29.73
N VAL A 539 5.27 -10.20 30.78
CA VAL A 539 4.55 -11.40 31.20
C VAL A 539 3.05 -11.14 31.15
N PHE A 540 2.32 -12.03 30.48
CA PHE A 540 0.85 -12.01 30.38
C PHE A 540 0.26 -13.33 30.90
N THR A 541 -0.96 -13.28 31.41
CA THR A 541 -1.64 -14.45 31.98
C THR A 541 -3.08 -14.56 31.49
N TYR A 542 -3.53 -15.79 31.21
CA TYR A 542 -4.91 -16.09 30.85
C TYR A 542 -5.41 -17.30 31.64
N THR A 543 -6.63 -17.26 32.17
CA THR A 543 -7.23 -18.41 32.87
C THR A 543 -8.22 -19.09 31.93
N LEU A 544 -8.02 -20.39 31.68
CA LEU A 544 -8.91 -21.18 30.82
C LEU A 544 -10.31 -21.23 31.41
N VAL A 545 -11.32 -20.92 30.59
CA VAL A 545 -12.75 -20.94 30.95
C VAL A 545 -13.46 -22.11 30.29
N GLY A 546 -14.69 -22.44 30.70
CA GLY A 546 -15.44 -23.57 30.11
C GLY A 546 -15.66 -23.45 28.59
N ALA A 547 -15.73 -22.22 28.06
CA ALA A 547 -15.80 -21.98 26.62
C ALA A 547 -14.50 -22.31 25.84
N ASP A 548 -13.42 -22.70 26.54
CA ASP A 548 -12.14 -23.08 25.96
C ASP A 548 -11.97 -24.61 25.81
N GLU A 549 -12.94 -25.39 26.31
CA GLU A 549 -12.92 -26.84 26.22
C GLU A 549 -12.91 -27.31 24.76
N THR A 550 -12.28 -28.46 24.50
CA THR A 550 -12.03 -29.05 23.17
C THR A 550 -11.10 -28.24 22.24
N LEU A 551 -10.80 -26.98 22.55
CA LEU A 551 -9.92 -26.15 21.72
C LEU A 551 -8.47 -26.64 21.80
N SER A 552 -7.76 -26.53 20.68
CA SER A 552 -6.38 -27.02 20.56
C SER A 552 -5.45 -26.01 19.90
N ASN A 553 -4.17 -26.05 20.28
CA ASN A 553 -3.11 -25.16 19.81
C ASN A 553 -3.29 -23.70 20.23
N ILE A 554 -2.27 -23.18 20.90
CA ILE A 554 -2.16 -21.78 21.27
C ILE A 554 -1.18 -21.11 20.32
N VAL A 555 -1.55 -19.95 19.75
CA VAL A 555 -0.66 -19.10 18.96
C VAL A 555 -0.75 -17.67 19.48
N ALA A 556 0.35 -17.13 20.01
CA ALA A 556 0.45 -15.73 20.40
C ALA A 556 0.65 -14.85 19.16
N GLU A 557 -0.04 -13.71 19.08
CA GLU A 557 -0.07 -12.88 17.88
C GLU A 557 0.39 -11.45 18.14
N GLU A 558 -0.24 -10.75 19.09
CA GLU A 558 -0.04 -9.30 19.19
C GLU A 558 -0.37 -8.75 20.59
N ILE A 559 0.39 -7.76 21.06
CA ILE A 559 0.07 -7.04 22.29
C ILE A 559 -0.79 -5.81 21.98
N GLU A 560 -2.01 -5.77 22.48
CA GLU A 560 -2.92 -4.62 22.43
C GLU A 560 -2.64 -3.64 23.57
N LYS A 561 -2.66 -2.33 23.27
CA LYS A 561 -2.30 -1.30 24.25
C LYS A 561 -3.39 -1.05 25.31
N ASN A 562 -4.66 -1.25 24.96
CA ASN A 562 -5.84 -1.00 25.79
C ASN A 562 -5.78 0.34 26.57
N GLY A 563 -5.58 1.45 25.85
CA GLY A 563 -5.48 2.80 26.44
C GLY A 563 -4.16 3.11 27.16
N GLY A 564 -3.21 2.16 27.20
CA GLY A 564 -1.87 2.28 27.74
C GLY A 564 -0.79 2.66 26.72
N THR A 565 0.47 2.61 27.15
CA THR A 565 1.64 2.82 26.28
C THR A 565 2.69 1.74 26.52
N LEU A 566 3.39 1.37 25.45
CA LEU A 566 4.53 0.43 25.45
C LEU A 566 5.71 1.19 24.83
N ILE A 567 6.52 1.84 25.66
CA ILE A 567 7.58 2.74 25.20
C ILE A 567 8.93 2.24 25.68
N GLY A 568 9.87 2.05 24.75
CA GLY A 568 11.26 1.72 25.07
C GLY A 568 11.93 2.80 25.92
N THR A 569 12.99 2.44 26.63
CA THR A 569 13.81 3.41 27.39
C THR A 569 14.44 4.51 26.51
N ASN A 570 14.50 4.28 25.19
CA ASN A 570 14.93 5.23 24.16
C ASN A 570 13.79 6.14 23.62
N GLY A 571 12.56 5.98 24.12
CA GLY A 571 11.38 6.76 23.74
C GLY A 571 10.66 6.27 22.48
N ALA A 572 11.09 5.18 21.86
CA ALA A 572 10.42 4.57 20.70
C ALA A 572 9.25 3.66 21.13
N PRO A 573 8.11 3.63 20.42
CA PRO A 573 7.05 2.68 20.70
C PRO A 573 7.50 1.25 20.39
N MET A 574 7.16 0.29 21.24
CA MET A 574 7.48 -1.13 21.05
C MET A 574 6.70 -1.71 19.84
N VAL A 575 7.34 -2.56 19.04
CA VAL A 575 6.67 -3.43 18.04
C VAL A 575 5.87 -4.50 18.79
N ARG A 576 4.59 -4.60 18.49
CA ARG A 576 3.64 -5.38 19.30
C ARG A 576 3.38 -6.78 18.79
N THR A 577 3.76 -7.04 17.55
CA THR A 577 3.65 -8.34 16.91
C THR A 577 4.62 -9.31 17.58
N VAL A 578 4.11 -10.46 17.97
CA VAL A 578 4.87 -11.52 18.62
C VAL A 578 4.57 -12.84 17.91
N SER A 579 5.43 -13.84 18.12
CA SER A 579 5.19 -15.19 17.61
C SER A 579 5.56 -16.19 18.69
N GLY A 580 4.87 -17.31 18.76
CA GLY A 580 5.09 -18.34 19.78
C GLY A 580 3.82 -19.13 20.03
N GLY A 581 3.95 -20.32 20.63
CA GLY A 581 2.78 -21.18 20.79
C GLY A 581 3.03 -22.41 21.64
N LEU A 582 1.94 -23.09 21.95
CA LEU A 582 1.93 -24.36 22.68
C LEU A 582 0.93 -25.30 22.01
N SER A 583 1.40 -26.48 21.60
CA SER A 583 0.55 -27.52 21.04
C SER A 583 -0.04 -28.40 22.14
N GLY A 584 -1.32 -28.72 21.99
CA GLY A 584 -2.10 -29.53 22.92
C GLY A 584 -3.57 -29.16 22.85
N THR A 585 -4.44 -29.99 23.45
CA THR A 585 -5.89 -29.79 23.47
C THR A 585 -6.34 -29.56 24.91
N VAL A 586 -7.27 -28.64 25.13
CA VAL A 586 -7.97 -28.49 26.41
C VAL A 586 -8.99 -29.64 26.51
N PRO A 587 -8.85 -30.58 27.47
CA PRO A 587 -9.79 -31.67 27.61
C PRO A 587 -11.18 -31.13 27.93
N ASP A 588 -12.17 -31.68 27.27
CA ASP A 588 -13.56 -31.58 27.70
C ASP A 588 -13.78 -32.49 28.91
N VAL A 589 -14.46 -31.95 29.92
CA VAL A 589 -14.67 -32.61 31.22
C VAL A 589 -16.15 -32.62 31.62
N ASN A 590 -17.03 -32.10 30.77
CA ASN A 590 -18.46 -32.04 31.05
C ASN A 590 -19.13 -33.31 30.52
N ALA A 591 -19.94 -33.95 31.36
CA ALA A 591 -20.71 -35.12 30.98
C ALA A 591 -22.00 -34.72 30.26
N PRO A 592 -22.46 -35.49 29.24
CA PRO A 592 -23.78 -35.31 28.65
C PRO A 592 -24.89 -35.48 29.69
N THR A 593 -25.99 -34.76 29.54
CA THR A 593 -27.17 -34.79 30.43
C THR A 593 -28.46 -35.01 29.64
N ILE A 594 -29.48 -35.58 30.29
CA ILE A 594 -30.77 -35.90 29.66
C ILE A 594 -31.69 -34.68 29.67
N ALA A 595 -32.00 -34.15 28.48
CA ALA A 595 -32.93 -33.03 28.29
C ALA A 595 -34.40 -33.45 28.32
N GLY A 596 -34.74 -34.71 28.00
CA GLY A 596 -36.09 -35.25 28.10
C GLY A 596 -36.32 -36.45 27.18
N PHE A 597 -37.57 -36.90 27.09
CA PHE A 597 -37.94 -38.03 26.22
C PHE A 597 -39.10 -37.68 25.29
N THR A 598 -39.04 -38.21 24.07
CA THR A 598 -40.12 -38.19 23.09
C THR A 598 -40.41 -39.62 22.65
N ALA A 599 -41.63 -39.91 22.20
CA ALA A 599 -42.00 -41.22 21.70
C ALA A 599 -42.90 -41.12 20.47
N ALA A 600 -42.78 -42.09 19.58
CA ALA A 600 -43.62 -42.25 18.41
C ALA A 600 -43.97 -43.74 18.21
N SER A 601 -45.15 -43.99 17.64
CA SER A 601 -45.62 -45.31 17.27
C SER A 601 -45.74 -45.42 15.75
N SER A 602 -45.34 -46.55 15.18
CA SER A 602 -45.52 -46.84 13.76
C SER A 602 -47.00 -46.94 13.33
N GLY A 603 -47.91 -47.19 14.27
CA GLY A 603 -49.36 -47.35 14.02
C GLY A 603 -50.22 -46.19 14.52
N GLY A 604 -49.60 -45.13 15.05
CA GLY A 604 -50.29 -43.99 15.65
C GLY A 604 -50.59 -44.17 17.15
N ASP A 605 -51.41 -43.26 17.69
CA ASP A 605 -51.78 -43.18 19.10
C ASP A 605 -53.32 -43.30 19.21
N PRO A 606 -53.88 -44.34 19.87
CA PRO A 606 -53.19 -45.38 20.63
C PRO A 606 -52.50 -46.43 19.76
N ALA A 607 -51.32 -46.88 20.18
CA ALA A 607 -50.56 -47.95 19.50
C ALA A 607 -51.25 -49.31 19.62
N GLY A 608 -51.25 -50.11 18.55
CA GLY A 608 -51.86 -51.43 18.48
C GLY A 608 -50.84 -52.57 18.55
N ILE A 609 -51.34 -53.82 18.65
CA ILE A 609 -50.48 -55.03 18.69
C ILE A 609 -49.60 -55.08 17.43
N GLY A 610 -48.29 -55.25 17.62
CA GLY A 610 -47.31 -55.36 16.54
C GLY A 610 -46.71 -54.03 16.09
N ASP A 611 -47.23 -52.90 16.56
CA ASP A 611 -46.62 -51.59 16.31
C ASP A 611 -45.30 -51.45 17.05
N ILE A 612 -44.37 -50.70 16.46
CA ILE A 612 -43.08 -50.36 17.04
C ILE A 612 -43.21 -48.98 17.69
N ILE A 613 -42.99 -48.94 18.99
CA ILE A 613 -42.80 -47.72 19.76
C ILE A 613 -41.31 -47.39 19.75
N THR A 614 -40.96 -46.23 19.21
CA THR A 614 -39.62 -45.65 19.28
C THR A 614 -39.61 -44.55 20.33
N VAL A 615 -38.80 -44.72 21.37
CA VAL A 615 -38.57 -43.75 22.44
C VAL A 615 -37.20 -43.11 22.20
N THR A 616 -37.16 -41.80 22.02
CA THR A 616 -35.92 -41.03 21.87
C THR A 616 -35.57 -40.37 23.20
N LEU A 617 -34.40 -40.73 23.74
CA LEU A 617 -33.74 -40.03 24.84
C LEU A 617 -33.00 -38.84 24.24
N ASN A 618 -33.47 -37.64 24.57
CA ASN A 618 -32.90 -36.40 24.08
C ASN A 618 -31.80 -35.94 25.05
N ALA A 619 -30.56 -35.85 24.56
CA ALA A 619 -29.42 -35.34 25.32
C ALA A 619 -29.19 -33.85 25.00
N ASN A 620 -28.45 -33.16 25.87
CA ASN A 620 -28.02 -31.77 25.63
C ASN A 620 -26.85 -31.67 24.63
N GLU A 621 -26.23 -32.78 24.28
CA GLU A 621 -25.13 -32.90 23.32
C GLU A 621 -25.12 -34.28 22.66
N ASP A 622 -24.32 -34.43 21.60
CA ASP A 622 -24.28 -35.64 20.78
C ASP A 622 -23.72 -36.85 21.55
N LEU A 623 -24.50 -37.92 21.61
CA LEU A 623 -24.10 -39.18 22.22
C LEU A 623 -23.38 -40.10 21.22
N VAL A 624 -22.39 -40.81 21.72
CA VAL A 624 -21.68 -41.92 21.07
C VAL A 624 -22.02 -43.21 21.81
N GLN A 625 -22.37 -44.25 21.05
CA GLN A 625 -22.69 -45.56 21.61
C GLN A 625 -21.45 -46.47 21.67
N SER A 626 -21.17 -46.97 22.87
CA SER A 626 -20.10 -47.94 23.15
C SER A 626 -20.63 -49.25 23.76
N GLY A 627 -21.90 -49.29 24.21
CA GLY A 627 -22.54 -50.46 24.85
C GLY A 627 -23.99 -50.72 24.42
N ALA A 628 -24.76 -51.45 25.24
CA ALA A 628 -26.12 -51.88 24.91
C ALA A 628 -27.14 -51.44 25.98
N PRO A 629 -27.42 -50.13 26.09
CA PRO A 629 -28.30 -49.60 27.12
C PRO A 629 -29.76 -50.02 26.89
N THR A 630 -30.58 -49.95 27.94
CA THR A 630 -32.03 -50.25 27.84
C THR A 630 -32.88 -49.28 28.66
N LEU A 631 -34.13 -49.09 28.27
CA LEU A 631 -35.15 -48.40 29.08
C LEU A 631 -36.16 -49.39 29.62
N THR A 632 -36.60 -49.16 30.87
CA THR A 632 -37.72 -49.92 31.46
C THR A 632 -39.00 -49.10 31.35
N LEU A 633 -39.93 -49.60 30.56
CA LEU A 633 -41.26 -49.02 30.35
C LEU A 633 -42.29 -49.70 31.26
N ASN A 634 -43.28 -48.97 31.70
CA ASN A 634 -44.49 -49.49 32.32
C ASN A 634 -45.66 -49.17 31.39
N ILE A 635 -46.31 -50.22 30.88
CA ILE A 635 -47.45 -50.16 29.95
C ILE A 635 -48.63 -50.86 30.63
N GLY A 636 -49.61 -50.09 31.08
CA GLY A 636 -50.82 -50.62 31.72
C GLY A 636 -50.57 -51.40 33.03
N GLY A 637 -49.48 -51.09 33.73
CA GLY A 637 -49.02 -51.82 34.93
C GLY A 637 -48.05 -52.98 34.64
N THR A 638 -47.73 -53.25 33.38
CA THR A 638 -46.77 -54.29 32.97
C THR A 638 -45.41 -53.69 32.66
N SER A 639 -44.35 -54.21 33.29
CA SER A 639 -42.97 -53.79 33.00
C SER A 639 -42.45 -54.41 31.70
N ARG A 640 -41.99 -53.57 30.78
CA ARG A 640 -41.44 -53.91 29.46
C ARG A 640 -40.04 -53.31 29.30
N THR A 641 -39.21 -53.90 28.45
CA THR A 641 -37.86 -53.40 28.15
C THR A 641 -37.82 -52.89 26.71
N ALA A 642 -37.50 -51.62 26.54
CA ALA A 642 -37.14 -51.06 25.24
C ALA A 642 -35.63 -51.17 25.04
N ASN A 643 -35.23 -51.72 23.90
CA ASN A 643 -33.82 -51.97 23.58
C ASN A 643 -33.27 -50.81 22.77
N PHE A 644 -32.02 -50.45 23.02
CA PHE A 644 -31.32 -49.49 22.19
C PHE A 644 -31.35 -49.91 20.72
N SER A 645 -31.64 -48.96 19.84
CA SER A 645 -31.76 -49.15 18.40
C SER A 645 -30.62 -48.46 17.67
N ALA A 646 -30.48 -47.14 17.84
CA ALA A 646 -29.48 -46.34 17.14
C ALA A 646 -29.23 -45.00 17.85
N ILE A 647 -28.13 -44.34 17.48
CA ILE A 647 -27.98 -42.89 17.65
C ILE A 647 -28.56 -42.22 16.40
N ASN A 648 -29.51 -41.31 16.59
CA ASN A 648 -30.13 -40.55 15.53
C ASN A 648 -30.06 -39.06 15.86
N ALA A 649 -29.39 -38.28 15.00
CA ALA A 649 -29.14 -36.86 15.21
C ALA A 649 -28.61 -36.55 16.64
N GLY A 650 -27.60 -37.32 17.08
CA GLY A 650 -26.98 -37.16 18.40
C GLY A 650 -27.74 -37.78 19.58
N ASN A 651 -28.99 -38.23 19.39
CA ASN A 651 -29.86 -38.72 20.47
C ASN A 651 -29.99 -40.25 20.46
N ALA A 652 -30.20 -40.86 21.63
CA ALA A 652 -30.31 -42.32 21.74
C ALA A 652 -31.76 -42.78 21.54
N GLU A 653 -32.02 -43.62 20.54
CA GLU A 653 -33.32 -44.21 20.27
C GLU A 653 -33.43 -45.63 20.84
N PHE A 654 -34.57 -45.92 21.47
CA PHE A 654 -34.92 -47.22 22.02
C PHE A 654 -36.22 -47.71 21.40
N THR A 655 -36.30 -48.99 21.02
CA THR A 655 -37.49 -49.56 20.37
C THR A 655 -38.13 -50.65 21.22
N TYR A 656 -39.47 -50.70 21.18
CA TYR A 656 -40.29 -51.75 21.77
C TYR A 656 -41.44 -52.12 20.83
N THR A 657 -41.69 -53.41 20.62
CA THR A 657 -42.83 -53.89 19.83
C THR A 657 -44.00 -54.22 20.76
N VAL A 658 -45.15 -53.59 20.54
CA VAL A 658 -46.38 -53.78 21.33
C VAL A 658 -46.84 -55.24 21.28
N GLN A 659 -47.08 -55.82 22.45
CA GLN A 659 -47.53 -57.19 22.60
C GLN A 659 -49.01 -57.25 22.97
N ALA A 660 -49.63 -58.42 22.75
CA ALA A 660 -50.99 -58.65 23.21
C ALA A 660 -51.09 -58.47 24.74
N GLY A 661 -52.05 -57.67 25.20
CA GLY A 661 -52.28 -57.38 26.62
C GLY A 661 -51.68 -56.07 27.12
N ASP A 662 -50.88 -55.37 26.31
CA ASP A 662 -50.35 -54.03 26.62
C ASP A 662 -51.45 -52.97 26.42
N ASN A 663 -52.41 -52.88 27.34
CA ASN A 663 -53.43 -51.84 27.29
C ASN A 663 -53.10 -50.74 28.29
N ASP A 664 -52.90 -49.52 27.80
CA ASP A 664 -52.55 -48.36 28.58
C ASP A 664 -53.31 -47.15 28.03
N ALA A 665 -54.12 -46.50 28.86
CA ALA A 665 -54.94 -45.35 28.47
C ALA A 665 -54.55 -44.08 29.23
N ASP A 666 -53.48 -44.16 30.04
CA ASP A 666 -52.91 -43.05 30.79
C ASP A 666 -51.45 -42.78 30.40
N GLY A 667 -51.02 -43.31 29.24
CA GLY A 667 -49.71 -43.12 28.62
C GLY A 667 -48.60 -44.01 29.19
N ILE A 668 -47.75 -44.53 28.29
CA ILE A 668 -46.56 -45.32 28.65
C ILE A 668 -45.63 -44.50 29.55
N THR A 669 -45.15 -45.11 30.64
CA THR A 669 -44.21 -44.45 31.58
C THR A 669 -42.81 -45.09 31.56
N ILE A 670 -41.76 -44.27 31.47
CA ILE A 670 -40.38 -44.71 31.71
C ILE A 670 -40.16 -44.80 33.23
N THR A 671 -39.68 -45.93 33.71
CA THR A 671 -39.47 -46.22 35.14
C THR A 671 -38.02 -46.46 35.53
N ALA A 672 -37.15 -46.79 34.57
CA ALA A 672 -35.71 -46.85 34.77
C ALA A 672 -34.95 -46.58 33.47
N ILE A 673 -33.81 -45.88 33.60
CA ILE A 673 -32.80 -45.68 32.57
C ILE A 673 -31.63 -46.60 32.94
N ASN A 674 -31.39 -47.66 32.17
CA ASN A 674 -30.35 -48.65 32.44
C ASN A 674 -29.20 -48.46 31.46
N VAL A 675 -28.29 -47.56 31.82
CA VAL A 675 -27.05 -47.27 31.09
C VAL A 675 -25.89 -47.53 32.06
N ALA A 676 -25.00 -48.47 31.73
CA ALA A 676 -23.78 -48.70 32.49
C ALA A 676 -22.67 -47.71 32.07
N ALA A 677 -21.61 -47.63 32.87
CA ALA A 677 -20.44 -46.80 32.53
C ALA A 677 -19.85 -47.22 31.18
N ASN A 678 -19.51 -46.23 30.36
CA ASN A 678 -19.00 -46.32 29.00
C ASN A 678 -19.98 -46.96 27.99
N GLU A 679 -21.30 -46.89 28.24
CA GLU A 679 -22.30 -47.39 27.25
C GLU A 679 -22.85 -46.29 26.35
N LEU A 680 -23.09 -45.10 26.91
CA LEU A 680 -23.42 -43.86 26.21
C LEU A 680 -22.52 -42.76 26.77
N GLU A 681 -21.68 -42.20 25.90
CA GLU A 681 -20.69 -41.18 26.22
C GLU A 681 -20.83 -40.01 25.23
N ASP A 682 -20.17 -38.90 25.47
CA ASP A 682 -19.90 -37.91 24.42
C ASP A 682 -18.71 -38.35 23.53
N ALA A 683 -18.31 -37.49 22.58
CA ALA A 683 -17.13 -37.73 21.74
C ALA A 683 -15.79 -37.65 22.51
N SER A 684 -15.80 -37.07 23.70
CA SER A 684 -14.64 -36.84 24.59
C SER A 684 -14.44 -37.99 25.58
N GLY A 685 -15.39 -38.93 25.68
CA GLY A 685 -15.39 -40.08 26.59
C GLY A 685 -15.97 -39.81 27.97
N ASN A 686 -16.78 -38.76 28.14
CA ASN A 686 -17.51 -38.51 29.38
C ASN A 686 -18.85 -39.29 29.37
N ASP A 687 -19.11 -40.07 30.43
CA ASP A 687 -20.33 -40.87 30.59
C ASP A 687 -21.59 -40.01 30.69
N LEU A 688 -22.68 -40.42 30.02
CA LEU A 688 -24.00 -39.80 30.18
C LEU A 688 -24.45 -39.77 31.64
N ASP A 689 -24.75 -38.57 32.14
CA ASP A 689 -25.40 -38.37 33.42
C ASP A 689 -26.84 -38.89 33.36
N THR A 690 -27.06 -40.03 34.01
CA THR A 690 -28.37 -40.70 34.09
C THR A 690 -29.28 -40.13 35.18
N THR A 691 -28.88 -39.04 35.85
CA THR A 691 -29.71 -38.39 36.87
C THR A 691 -30.85 -37.58 36.26
N PHE A 692 -31.92 -38.28 35.87
CA PHE A 692 -33.17 -37.71 35.38
C PHE A 692 -34.35 -38.07 36.30
N ALA A 693 -35.34 -37.18 36.42
CA ALA A 693 -36.51 -37.40 37.25
C ALA A 693 -37.44 -38.46 36.63
N LEU A 694 -37.57 -39.62 37.30
CA LEU A 694 -38.47 -40.71 36.91
C LEU A 694 -39.55 -40.94 38.00
N PRO A 695 -40.75 -41.44 37.63
CA PRO A 695 -41.16 -41.88 36.30
C PRO A 695 -41.48 -40.72 35.35
N TYR A 696 -41.27 -40.93 34.04
CA TYR A 696 -41.59 -39.95 32.99
C TYR A 696 -42.69 -40.50 32.07
N ASN A 697 -43.78 -39.77 31.88
CA ASN A 697 -44.90 -40.18 31.04
C ASN A 697 -44.70 -39.70 29.60
N LEU A 698 -44.76 -40.62 28.64
CA LEU A 698 -44.53 -40.36 27.21
C LEU A 698 -45.76 -39.80 26.48
N SER A 699 -46.92 -39.75 27.14
CA SER A 699 -48.21 -39.32 26.58
C SER A 699 -48.58 -40.06 25.29
N LEU A 700 -48.24 -41.35 25.23
CA LEU A 700 -48.54 -42.27 24.14
C LEU A 700 -49.33 -43.44 24.71
N ASP A 701 -50.58 -43.60 24.27
CA ASP A 701 -51.48 -44.65 24.74
C ASP A 701 -51.28 -45.94 23.92
N VAL A 702 -51.74 -47.06 24.47
CA VAL A 702 -51.70 -48.37 23.81
C VAL A 702 -53.05 -49.06 23.94
N SER A 703 -53.64 -49.46 22.82
CA SER A 703 -54.92 -50.17 22.78
C SER A 703 -54.79 -51.44 21.94
N THR A 704 -54.91 -52.58 22.61
CA THR A 704 -54.88 -53.91 21.96
C THR A 704 -56.28 -54.45 21.70
N ILE A 705 -57.32 -53.61 21.80
CA ILE A 705 -58.73 -53.99 21.62
C ILE A 705 -59.06 -54.08 20.13
N LEU A 706 -59.40 -55.29 19.67
CA LEU A 706 -59.97 -55.52 18.34
C LEU A 706 -61.43 -55.02 18.31
N LEU A 707 -61.71 -53.94 17.56
CA LEU A 707 -63.08 -53.44 17.34
C LEU A 707 -63.92 -54.49 16.60
N GLY A 708 -64.65 -55.31 17.35
CA GLY A 708 -65.77 -56.09 16.83
C GLY A 708 -66.94 -55.15 16.52
N LEU A 709 -67.23 -54.93 15.24
CA LEU A 709 -68.41 -54.21 14.76
C LEU A 709 -69.70 -54.85 15.31
N SER A 710 -70.53 -54.05 15.98
CA SER A 710 -71.95 -54.37 16.20
C SER A 710 -72.82 -53.13 15.92
N SER A 711 -73.93 -53.35 15.24
CA SER A 711 -74.82 -52.34 14.65
C SER A 711 -75.66 -51.58 15.67
N CYS A 712 -75.93 -50.28 15.42
CA CYS A 712 -76.88 -49.47 16.20
C CYS A 712 -78.19 -49.21 15.41
N PRO A 713 -79.36 -49.10 16.08
CA PRO A 713 -80.69 -49.08 15.45
C PRO A 713 -81.06 -47.69 14.92
N SER A 714 -81.87 -47.67 13.86
CA SER A 714 -82.39 -46.46 13.21
C SER A 714 -83.51 -45.78 14.00
N GLY A 715 -83.43 -44.44 14.09
CA GLY A 715 -84.60 -43.56 14.19
C GLY A 715 -84.93 -42.98 15.56
N ASP A 716 -84.19 -41.97 16.00
CA ASP A 716 -84.72 -40.85 16.81
C ASP A 716 -83.89 -39.58 16.51
N LEU A 717 -84.57 -38.44 16.31
CA LEU A 717 -84.04 -37.18 15.76
C LEU A 717 -83.74 -36.14 16.86
N SER A 718 -83.41 -36.56 18.09
CA SER A 718 -83.32 -35.66 19.25
C SER A 718 -82.08 -35.78 20.16
N ALA A 719 -80.97 -36.40 19.72
CA ALA A 719 -79.76 -36.55 20.53
C ALA A 719 -78.70 -35.43 20.31
N PRO A 720 -77.96 -34.96 21.35
CA PRO A 720 -76.99 -33.86 21.25
C PRO A 720 -75.65 -34.28 20.64
N ALA A 721 -74.90 -33.29 20.13
CA ALA A 721 -73.74 -33.37 19.23
C ALA A 721 -72.48 -34.20 19.63
N ASN A 722 -72.50 -35.01 20.69
CA ASN A 722 -71.29 -35.71 21.18
C ASN A 722 -71.42 -37.25 21.26
N SER A 723 -72.26 -37.88 20.42
CA SER A 723 -72.53 -39.34 20.50
C SER A 723 -71.71 -40.24 19.57
N GLY A 724 -70.66 -39.75 18.89
CA GLY A 724 -69.71 -40.62 18.17
C GLY A 724 -70.33 -41.58 17.13
N CYS A 725 -71.44 -41.18 16.48
CA CYS A 725 -72.10 -41.95 15.43
C CYS A 725 -72.12 -41.14 14.12
N ALA A 726 -71.63 -41.72 13.01
CA ALA A 726 -71.83 -41.17 11.67
C ALA A 726 -73.30 -41.36 11.23
N ARG A 727 -73.96 -40.30 10.77
CA ARG A 727 -75.33 -40.37 10.21
C ARG A 727 -75.26 -40.45 8.68
N LEU A 728 -75.70 -41.57 8.10
CA LEU A 728 -75.90 -41.70 6.65
C LEU A 728 -77.14 -40.92 6.19
N PHE A 729 -76.99 -40.06 5.19
CA PHE A 729 -78.11 -39.48 4.43
C PHE A 729 -78.02 -39.95 2.97
N GLY A 730 -78.94 -40.81 2.54
CA GLY A 730 -79.07 -41.28 1.16
C GLY A 730 -79.91 -42.56 1.08
N ALA A 731 -80.93 -42.57 0.23
CA ALA A 731 -81.91 -43.65 0.15
C ALA A 731 -81.47 -44.75 -0.84
N ASP A 732 -80.40 -45.49 -0.55
CA ASP A 732 -80.13 -46.82 -1.12
C ASP A 732 -79.20 -47.62 -0.18
N PRO A 733 -79.57 -48.81 0.33
CA PRO A 733 -78.75 -49.57 1.27
C PRO A 733 -77.57 -50.34 0.63
N THR A 734 -77.35 -50.20 -0.68
CA THR A 734 -76.26 -50.91 -1.40
C THR A 734 -75.11 -50.02 -1.85
N ASP A 735 -75.22 -48.72 -1.61
CA ASP A 735 -74.20 -47.73 -1.95
C ASP A 735 -73.77 -47.04 -0.64
N ILE A 736 -72.61 -47.42 -0.11
CA ILE A 736 -72.07 -46.86 1.15
C ILE A 736 -70.99 -45.81 0.90
N ASP A 737 -70.83 -45.37 -0.34
CA ASP A 737 -69.54 -44.85 -0.80
C ASP A 737 -69.46 -43.29 -0.84
N ASP A 738 -70.57 -42.59 -0.58
CA ASP A 738 -70.63 -41.13 -0.40
C ASP A 738 -70.88 -40.72 1.08
N VAL A 739 -69.83 -40.36 1.82
CA VAL A 739 -69.92 -39.99 3.25
C VAL A 739 -69.83 -38.46 3.46
N MET A 740 -70.83 -37.89 4.14
CA MET A 740 -70.81 -36.52 4.69
C MET A 740 -70.43 -36.55 6.17
N VAL A 741 -69.39 -35.83 6.57
CA VAL A 741 -68.89 -35.77 7.97
C VAL A 741 -69.01 -34.35 8.50
N TYR A 742 -69.54 -34.19 9.72
CA TYR A 742 -69.57 -32.91 10.44
C TYR A 742 -68.15 -32.56 10.89
N ALA A 743 -67.70 -31.34 10.57
CA ALA A 743 -66.32 -30.91 10.76
C ALA A 743 -66.17 -29.69 11.70
N GLY A 744 -67.24 -29.30 12.40
CA GLY A 744 -67.23 -28.26 13.44
C GLY A 744 -68.14 -27.07 13.15
N ASP A 745 -67.98 -25.98 13.90
CA ASP A 745 -68.67 -24.69 13.69
C ASP A 745 -67.69 -23.65 13.11
N VAL A 746 -68.19 -22.71 12.29
CA VAL A 746 -67.37 -21.60 11.77
C VAL A 746 -66.97 -20.65 12.92
N PRO A 747 -65.67 -20.30 13.07
CA PRO A 747 -65.20 -19.47 14.19
C PRO A 747 -65.99 -18.16 14.35
N GLY A 748 -66.57 -17.97 15.54
CA GLY A 748 -67.36 -16.78 15.88
C GLY A 748 -68.85 -16.84 15.50
N THR A 749 -69.35 -17.97 15.01
CA THR A 749 -70.78 -18.18 14.71
C THR A 749 -71.30 -19.50 15.28
N THR A 750 -72.62 -19.74 15.21
CA THR A 750 -73.26 -21.02 15.56
C THR A 750 -73.63 -21.82 14.30
N THR A 751 -72.86 -21.66 13.22
CA THR A 751 -73.17 -22.25 11.92
C THR A 751 -72.34 -23.51 11.71
N ASP A 752 -73.03 -24.65 11.55
CA ASP A 752 -72.45 -25.97 11.33
C ASP A 752 -71.69 -26.07 9.98
N PHE A 753 -70.58 -26.82 9.97
CA PHE A 753 -69.70 -27.07 8.82
C PHE A 753 -69.61 -28.57 8.46
N PHE A 754 -69.61 -28.92 7.15
CA PHE A 754 -69.62 -30.31 6.65
C PHE A 754 -68.64 -30.53 5.48
N VAL A 755 -68.14 -31.77 5.32
CA VAL A 755 -67.25 -32.20 4.23
C VAL A 755 -67.78 -33.47 3.53
N ARG A 756 -67.70 -33.55 2.19
CA ARG A 756 -68.03 -34.72 1.34
C ARG A 756 -66.79 -35.22 0.59
N ARG A 757 -66.72 -36.53 0.33
CA ARG A 757 -65.68 -37.18 -0.48
C ARG A 757 -66.32 -38.10 -1.52
N CYS A 758 -65.90 -37.98 -2.79
CA CYS A 758 -66.34 -38.85 -3.91
C CYS A 758 -65.39 -40.05 -4.13
N ASP A 759 -65.86 -41.03 -4.90
CA ASP A 759 -65.14 -42.24 -5.28
C ASP A 759 -64.02 -42.05 -6.32
N LEU A 760 -63.17 -43.07 -6.47
CA LEU A 760 -62.06 -43.10 -7.43
C LEU A 760 -62.61 -43.04 -8.88
N GLY A 761 -62.24 -42.00 -9.64
CA GLY A 761 -62.70 -41.79 -11.02
C GLY A 761 -64.08 -41.14 -11.17
N GLN A 762 -64.65 -40.60 -10.08
CA GLN A 762 -65.81 -39.70 -10.12
C GLN A 762 -65.39 -38.25 -9.85
N ASP A 763 -66.06 -37.32 -10.53
CA ASP A 763 -65.86 -35.89 -10.35
C ASP A 763 -67.07 -35.30 -9.58
N TYR A 764 -66.82 -34.39 -8.65
CA TYR A 764 -67.89 -33.70 -7.91
C TYR A 764 -68.54 -32.66 -8.82
N ASP A 765 -69.86 -32.78 -9.07
CA ASP A 765 -70.63 -31.76 -9.78
C ASP A 765 -71.16 -30.71 -8.79
N PRO A 766 -70.65 -29.46 -8.80
CA PRO A 766 -71.09 -28.41 -7.89
C PRO A 766 -72.50 -27.88 -8.19
N VAL A 767 -73.09 -28.22 -9.34
CA VAL A 767 -74.45 -27.78 -9.74
C VAL A 767 -75.52 -28.71 -9.16
N ASP A 768 -75.29 -30.02 -9.16
CA ASP A 768 -76.26 -31.03 -8.69
C ASP A 768 -75.93 -31.61 -7.30
N ASP A 769 -74.86 -31.13 -6.64
CA ASP A 769 -74.42 -31.52 -5.29
C ASP A 769 -74.27 -33.05 -5.09
N ARG A 770 -73.72 -33.71 -6.12
CA ARG A 770 -73.51 -35.17 -6.17
C ARG A 770 -72.24 -35.53 -6.93
N CYS A 771 -71.72 -36.72 -6.67
CA CYS A 771 -70.59 -37.28 -7.41
C CYS A 771 -71.10 -37.89 -8.73
N GLU A 772 -70.53 -37.49 -9.87
CA GLU A 772 -70.92 -38.01 -11.19
C GLU A 772 -69.76 -38.74 -11.87
N ASN A 773 -70.08 -39.79 -12.66
CA ASN A 773 -69.10 -40.49 -13.49
C ASN A 773 -68.77 -39.63 -14.73
N GLY A 774 -67.91 -38.64 -14.55
CA GLY A 774 -67.74 -37.48 -15.43
C GLY A 774 -66.46 -37.39 -16.26
N GLY A 775 -65.67 -38.46 -16.44
CA GLY A 775 -64.58 -38.48 -17.44
C GLY A 775 -63.19 -38.05 -16.97
N GLY A 776 -62.96 -37.85 -15.67
CA GLY A 776 -61.64 -37.71 -15.04
C GLY A 776 -60.77 -38.99 -15.06
N ASP A 777 -59.48 -38.84 -14.73
CA ASP A 777 -58.48 -39.92 -14.73
C ASP A 777 -58.88 -41.05 -13.75
N PRO A 778 -58.95 -42.32 -14.20
CA PRO A 778 -59.40 -43.45 -13.38
C PRO A 778 -58.49 -43.80 -12.19
N ASN A 779 -57.37 -43.11 -12.00
CA ASN A 779 -56.45 -43.33 -10.88
C ASN A 779 -56.42 -42.19 -9.85
N THR A 780 -57.23 -41.14 -10.02
CA THR A 780 -57.26 -39.98 -9.12
C THR A 780 -58.61 -39.85 -8.41
N ARG A 781 -58.59 -39.33 -7.18
CA ARG A 781 -59.79 -38.86 -6.47
C ARG A 781 -59.82 -37.34 -6.59
N ASP A 782 -60.89 -36.79 -7.15
CA ASP A 782 -61.05 -35.33 -7.18
C ASP A 782 -61.48 -34.77 -5.81
N THR A 783 -61.17 -33.49 -5.63
CA THR A 783 -60.93 -32.72 -4.39
C THR A 783 -62.03 -32.72 -3.32
N MET A 784 -61.65 -32.56 -2.04
CA MET A 784 -62.55 -32.09 -0.97
C MET A 784 -62.92 -30.62 -1.23
N GLN A 785 -64.21 -30.28 -1.25
CA GLN A 785 -64.65 -28.89 -1.33
C GLN A 785 -65.36 -28.43 -0.05
N TRP A 786 -65.05 -27.20 0.35
CA TRP A 786 -65.53 -26.53 1.57
C TRP A 786 -66.75 -25.68 1.21
N LYS A 787 -67.87 -25.84 1.94
CA LYS A 787 -69.07 -25.04 1.70
C LYS A 787 -69.52 -24.36 2.99
N ASN A 788 -69.74 -23.04 2.95
CA ASN A 788 -70.57 -22.35 3.94
C ASN A 788 -72.04 -22.46 3.48
N ALA A 789 -72.99 -22.47 4.41
CA ALA A 789 -74.38 -22.84 4.08
C ALA A 789 -75.15 -21.80 3.22
N ASN A 790 -74.53 -20.71 2.76
CA ASN A 790 -75.26 -19.57 2.20
C ASN A 790 -74.61 -19.06 0.90
N THR A 791 -75.31 -19.27 -0.23
CA THR A 791 -75.12 -18.75 -1.61
C THR A 791 -74.17 -19.51 -2.57
N GLU A 792 -74.75 -19.87 -3.72
CA GLU A 792 -74.09 -20.41 -4.91
C GLU A 792 -73.05 -19.43 -5.47
N SER A 793 -71.97 -19.97 -6.02
CA SER A 793 -70.84 -19.31 -6.71
C SER A 793 -69.72 -18.74 -5.83
N ASP A 794 -68.82 -19.61 -5.37
CA ASP A 794 -67.40 -19.25 -5.28
C ASP A 794 -66.53 -20.52 -5.39
N THR A 795 -66.05 -20.82 -6.60
CA THR A 795 -65.25 -22.01 -6.91
C THR A 795 -63.79 -21.61 -7.08
N THR A 796 -62.96 -21.77 -6.04
CA THR A 796 -61.50 -21.74 -6.18
C THR A 796 -60.95 -23.16 -6.18
N ASN A 797 -60.57 -23.64 -7.37
CA ASN A 797 -59.91 -24.93 -7.60
C ASN A 797 -58.50 -24.97 -6.98
N ILE A 798 -58.22 -25.97 -6.15
CA ILE A 798 -56.86 -26.40 -5.80
C ILE A 798 -56.61 -27.73 -6.51
N GLY A 799 -55.96 -27.69 -7.67
CA GLY A 799 -55.58 -28.88 -8.42
C GLY A 799 -54.35 -29.57 -7.84
N THR A 800 -54.39 -30.90 -7.77
CA THR A 800 -53.26 -31.77 -7.42
C THR A 800 -52.35 -31.99 -8.62
N GLY A 801 -51.08 -31.57 -8.53
CA GLY A 801 -50.04 -31.95 -9.48
C GLY A 801 -48.79 -31.10 -9.37
N THR A 802 -47.69 -31.72 -8.91
CA THR A 802 -46.28 -31.27 -8.99
C THR A 802 -46.02 -29.78 -8.69
N ALA A 803 -45.42 -29.52 -7.51
CA ALA A 803 -44.65 -28.33 -7.11
C ALA A 803 -44.94 -27.01 -7.85
N TRP A 804 -45.32 -25.97 -7.08
CA TRP A 804 -45.48 -24.55 -7.46
C TRP A 804 -46.91 -24.05 -7.69
N THR A 805 -47.71 -23.99 -6.62
CA THR A 805 -48.84 -23.04 -6.51
C THR A 805 -48.95 -22.47 -5.08
N ASN A 806 -47.85 -21.95 -4.53
CA ASN A 806 -47.93 -21.04 -3.37
C ASN A 806 -48.13 -19.62 -3.89
N VAL A 807 -49.39 -19.24 -4.11
CA VAL A 807 -49.77 -17.82 -4.26
C VAL A 807 -49.90 -17.23 -2.86
N ASN A 808 -48.82 -17.22 -2.06
CA ASN A 808 -48.85 -16.45 -0.83
C ASN A 808 -48.62 -14.98 -1.18
N ALA A 809 -49.70 -14.29 -1.53
CA ALA A 809 -49.67 -12.89 -1.94
C ALA A 809 -49.14 -11.96 -0.84
N THR A 810 -49.05 -12.45 0.40
CA THR A 810 -48.82 -11.66 1.62
C THR A 810 -47.52 -11.95 2.37
N ASP A 811 -46.79 -13.01 2.04
CA ASP A 811 -45.61 -13.45 2.80
C ASP A 811 -44.31 -13.40 1.97
N GLY A 812 -43.79 -12.21 1.72
CA GLY A 812 -42.53 -12.02 1.01
C GLY A 812 -41.33 -12.73 1.64
N PRO A 813 -41.14 -12.70 2.98
CA PRO A 813 -40.04 -13.43 3.62
C PRO A 813 -40.13 -14.94 3.42
N GLY A 814 -41.31 -15.54 3.66
CA GLY A 814 -41.54 -16.97 3.48
C GLY A 814 -41.36 -17.39 2.01
N ASN A 815 -41.93 -16.62 1.08
CA ASN A 815 -41.76 -16.86 -0.35
C ASN A 815 -40.28 -16.79 -0.75
N THR A 816 -39.56 -15.75 -0.35
CA THR A 816 -38.13 -15.59 -0.68
C THR A 816 -37.29 -16.76 -0.16
N ALA A 817 -37.52 -17.19 1.08
CA ALA A 817 -36.82 -18.34 1.65
C ALA A 817 -37.08 -19.63 0.85
N MET A 818 -38.32 -19.83 0.38
CA MET A 818 -38.67 -20.97 -0.48
C MET A 818 -38.04 -20.86 -1.87
N LEU A 819 -38.03 -19.68 -2.49
CA LEU A 819 -37.41 -19.42 -3.79
C LEU A 819 -35.89 -19.66 -3.77
N VAL A 820 -35.21 -19.25 -2.69
CA VAL A 820 -33.76 -19.45 -2.50
C VAL A 820 -33.42 -20.91 -2.18
N ALA A 821 -34.32 -21.64 -1.52
CA ALA A 821 -34.14 -23.07 -1.24
C ALA A 821 -34.36 -23.97 -2.46
N ASP A 822 -34.98 -23.47 -3.54
CA ASP A 822 -35.22 -24.23 -4.76
C ASP A 822 -33.99 -24.23 -5.69
N VAL A 823 -33.31 -25.38 -5.74
CA VAL A 823 -32.14 -25.64 -6.62
C VAL A 823 -32.51 -25.91 -8.09
N SER A 824 -33.80 -25.93 -8.45
CA SER A 824 -34.26 -26.32 -9.80
C SER A 824 -34.58 -25.16 -10.74
N GLY A 825 -34.55 -23.91 -10.29
CA GLY A 825 -34.94 -22.72 -11.08
C GLY A 825 -34.00 -21.52 -10.94
N THR A 826 -34.01 -20.63 -11.95
CA THR A 826 -33.28 -19.35 -11.91
C THR A 826 -34.10 -18.30 -11.15
N HIS A 827 -33.95 -18.25 -9.83
CA HIS A 827 -34.66 -17.31 -8.94
C HIS A 827 -33.79 -16.11 -8.52
N THR A 828 -33.03 -15.58 -9.49
CA THR A 828 -31.97 -14.59 -9.27
C THR A 828 -32.43 -13.34 -8.51
N ALA A 829 -33.69 -12.92 -8.66
CA ALA A 829 -34.24 -11.78 -7.91
C ALA A 829 -34.33 -12.06 -6.40
N ALA A 830 -34.76 -13.26 -6.00
CA ALA A 830 -34.88 -13.66 -4.61
C ALA A 830 -33.49 -13.89 -3.97
N GLU A 831 -32.59 -14.53 -4.71
CA GLU A 831 -31.18 -14.73 -4.31
C GLU A 831 -30.47 -13.39 -4.08
N THR A 832 -30.66 -12.44 -5.00
CA THR A 832 -30.06 -11.10 -4.90
C THR A 832 -30.55 -10.37 -3.65
N CYS A 833 -31.85 -10.44 -3.34
CA CYS A 833 -32.39 -9.81 -2.14
C CYS A 833 -31.88 -10.47 -0.86
N ASN A 834 -31.83 -11.80 -0.80
CA ASN A 834 -31.38 -12.53 0.39
C ASN A 834 -29.87 -12.33 0.67
N ALA A 835 -29.07 -12.04 -0.37
CA ALA A 835 -27.63 -11.83 -0.26
C ALA A 835 -27.22 -10.41 0.15
N LEU A 836 -28.17 -9.48 0.37
CA LEU A 836 -27.85 -8.11 0.75
C LEU A 836 -27.27 -8.01 2.19
N PRO A 837 -26.27 -7.13 2.42
CA PRO A 837 -25.61 -7.00 3.71
C PRO A 837 -26.57 -6.51 4.82
N GLY A 838 -26.38 -7.04 6.03
CA GLY A 838 -27.16 -6.67 7.22
C GLY A 838 -28.32 -7.60 7.59
N GLY A 839 -28.57 -8.67 6.81
CA GLY A 839 -29.52 -9.76 7.11
C GLY A 839 -31.00 -9.36 7.09
N GLY A 840 -31.88 -10.33 6.82
CA GLY A 840 -33.34 -10.13 6.87
C GLY A 840 -33.95 -9.39 5.66
N TRP A 841 -33.19 -9.21 4.59
CA TRP A 841 -33.68 -8.69 3.32
C TRP A 841 -34.40 -9.78 2.52
N TYR A 842 -35.51 -9.43 1.88
CA TYR A 842 -36.34 -10.36 1.12
C TYR A 842 -36.98 -9.70 -0.10
N LEU A 843 -37.39 -10.52 -1.09
CA LEU A 843 -38.19 -10.08 -2.22
C LEU A 843 -39.67 -9.99 -1.80
N PRO A 844 -40.32 -8.83 -1.89
CA PRO A 844 -41.68 -8.67 -1.36
C PRO A 844 -42.74 -9.47 -2.15
N ALA A 845 -43.76 -9.94 -1.43
CA ALA A 845 -44.94 -10.52 -2.05
C ALA A 845 -45.80 -9.44 -2.72
N ILE A 846 -46.73 -9.83 -3.59
CA ILE A 846 -47.45 -8.89 -4.44
C ILE A 846 -48.29 -7.90 -3.63
N SER A 847 -48.89 -8.34 -2.52
CA SER A 847 -49.63 -7.43 -1.62
C SER A 847 -48.70 -6.52 -0.82
N GLU A 848 -47.46 -6.93 -0.53
CA GLU A 848 -46.49 -6.06 0.14
C GLU A 848 -45.98 -4.98 -0.81
N LEU A 849 -45.77 -5.29 -2.09
CA LEU A 849 -45.50 -4.26 -3.11
C LEU A 849 -46.68 -3.29 -3.22
N ASP A 850 -47.91 -3.79 -3.13
CA ASP A 850 -49.12 -2.97 -3.19
C ASP A 850 -49.25 -2.02 -1.99
N VAL A 851 -48.92 -2.51 -0.80
CA VAL A 851 -48.83 -1.69 0.43
C VAL A 851 -47.72 -0.64 0.30
N ILE A 852 -46.57 -0.99 -0.27
CA ILE A 852 -45.47 -0.03 -0.52
C ILE A 852 -45.94 1.03 -1.53
N TYR A 853 -46.64 0.63 -2.60
CA TYR A 853 -47.20 1.55 -3.59
C TYR A 853 -48.21 2.51 -2.94
N ALA A 854 -49.18 1.99 -2.19
CA ALA A 854 -50.21 2.78 -1.52
C ALA A 854 -49.63 3.78 -0.52
N ASN A 855 -48.57 3.40 0.21
CA ASN A 855 -47.88 4.29 1.15
C ASN A 855 -47.06 5.39 0.44
N LEU A 856 -46.52 5.11 -0.76
CA LEU A 856 -45.71 6.08 -1.53
C LEU A 856 -46.56 7.02 -2.39
N ASN A 857 -47.72 6.54 -2.84
CA ASN A 857 -48.63 7.19 -3.77
C ASN A 857 -50.01 7.35 -3.13
N ALA A 858 -50.06 7.97 -1.95
CA ALA A 858 -51.31 8.24 -1.23
C ALA A 858 -52.24 9.11 -2.12
N THR A 859 -53.13 8.45 -2.83
CA THR A 859 -54.21 9.04 -3.61
C THR A 859 -55.53 8.50 -3.11
N ASP A 860 -56.55 9.37 -3.08
CA ASP A 860 -57.95 9.04 -2.81
C ASP A 860 -58.55 8.17 -3.95
N ASP A 861 -57.94 7.03 -4.27
CA ASP A 861 -58.42 6.10 -5.28
C ASP A 861 -59.54 5.20 -4.69
N PRO A 862 -60.79 5.30 -5.19
CA PRO A 862 -61.92 4.54 -4.66
C PRO A 862 -61.84 3.03 -4.91
N ASP A 863 -60.99 2.58 -5.84
CA ASP A 863 -60.93 1.19 -6.27
C ASP A 863 -59.95 0.33 -5.43
N HIS A 864 -59.16 0.94 -4.54
CA HIS A 864 -58.26 0.26 -3.58
C HIS A 864 -58.35 0.85 -2.16
N PRO A 865 -59.39 0.54 -1.36
CA PRO A 865 -59.48 0.99 0.02
C PRO A 865 -58.49 0.24 0.93
N LEU A 866 -57.72 0.99 1.73
CA LEU A 866 -56.79 0.46 2.74
C LEU A 866 -57.52 -0.43 3.77
N PRO A 867 -56.87 -1.48 4.32
CA PRO A 867 -57.38 -2.20 5.47
C PRO A 867 -57.42 -1.26 6.68
N THR A 868 -58.61 -0.99 7.20
CA THR A 868 -58.82 -0.12 8.36
C THR A 868 -58.20 -0.74 9.61
N VAL A 869 -57.06 -0.23 10.07
CA VAL A 869 -56.65 -0.34 11.48
C VAL A 869 -57.07 0.96 12.17
N ASN A 870 -58.12 0.85 12.98
CA ASN A 870 -58.52 1.88 13.94
C ASN A 870 -57.43 2.03 15.00
N ASP A 871 -56.68 3.13 15.00
CA ASP A 871 -56.73 4.06 16.14
C ASP A 871 -56.31 5.46 15.69
N ALA A 872 -56.98 6.43 16.28
CA ALA A 872 -57.18 7.76 15.77
C ALA A 872 -56.12 8.76 16.24
N THR A 873 -56.13 9.89 15.54
CA THR A 873 -55.67 11.22 15.95
C THR A 873 -54.16 11.46 15.99
N ASP A 874 -53.62 11.92 14.86
CA ASP A 874 -53.10 13.29 14.87
C ASP A 874 -53.37 13.95 13.51
N ASP A 875 -54.32 14.89 13.53
CA ASP A 875 -54.54 15.84 12.45
C ASP A 875 -53.34 16.78 12.44
N ASP A 876 -52.43 16.63 11.48
CA ASP A 876 -51.75 17.81 10.98
C ASP A 876 -51.34 17.69 9.52
N ASN A 877 -52.01 18.52 8.73
CA ASN A 877 -51.71 18.88 7.37
C ASN A 877 -50.40 19.68 7.32
N SER A 878 -49.29 19.03 7.66
CA SER A 878 -47.95 19.59 7.58
C SER A 878 -47.14 18.87 6.51
N GLY A 879 -46.67 19.63 5.53
CA GLY A 879 -45.85 19.15 4.42
C GLY A 879 -44.48 18.64 4.88
N THR A 880 -44.43 17.44 5.44
CA THR A 880 -43.19 16.72 5.71
C THR A 880 -42.82 15.90 4.47
N THR A 881 -41.97 16.46 3.61
CA THR A 881 -41.14 15.70 2.69
C THR A 881 -40.16 14.86 3.51
N GLY A 882 -40.57 13.64 3.87
CA GLY A 882 -39.66 12.65 4.46
C GLY A 882 -38.63 12.15 3.43
N PRO A 883 -37.45 11.65 3.86
CA PRO A 883 -36.33 11.24 2.99
C PRO A 883 -36.65 10.11 1.99
N LEU A 884 -37.85 9.53 2.06
CA LEU A 884 -38.27 8.35 1.32
C LEU A 884 -39.03 8.65 0.02
N ARG A 885 -39.47 9.89 -0.25
CA ARG A 885 -40.13 10.21 -1.54
C ARG A 885 -39.14 10.59 -2.64
N ASP A 886 -38.07 11.31 -2.33
CA ASP A 886 -37.12 11.81 -3.35
C ASP A 886 -36.11 10.75 -3.82
N SER A 887 -36.02 9.60 -3.15
CA SER A 887 -35.13 8.47 -3.48
C SER A 887 -35.83 7.30 -4.18
N PHE A 888 -37.15 7.37 -4.38
CA PHE A 888 -37.94 6.31 -5.02
C PHE A 888 -38.18 6.63 -6.49
N ASP A 889 -37.52 5.89 -7.39
CA ASP A 889 -37.82 5.92 -8.81
C ASP A 889 -39.21 5.33 -9.08
N LEU A 890 -40.18 6.22 -9.35
CA LEU A 890 -41.54 5.90 -9.79
C LEU A 890 -41.67 5.90 -11.32
N SER A 891 -40.56 5.92 -12.07
CA SER A 891 -40.61 5.74 -13.52
C SER A 891 -41.39 4.46 -13.83
N GLY A 892 -42.21 4.46 -14.87
CA GLY A 892 -43.22 3.42 -15.16
C GLY A 892 -42.69 2.01 -15.52
N GLN A 893 -41.66 1.57 -14.80
CA GLN A 893 -41.03 0.27 -14.84
C GLN A 893 -41.79 -0.72 -13.96
N TRP A 894 -41.64 -1.98 -14.32
CA TRP A 894 -42.25 -3.11 -13.62
C TRP A 894 -41.24 -3.77 -12.69
N TYR A 895 -41.69 -4.11 -11.49
CA TYR A 895 -40.88 -4.69 -10.43
C TYR A 895 -41.33 -6.12 -10.13
N TRP A 896 -40.36 -7.03 -9.97
CA TRP A 896 -40.61 -8.42 -9.60
C TRP A 896 -41.16 -8.56 -8.17
N SER A 897 -42.09 -9.50 -8.01
CA SER A 897 -42.58 -9.98 -6.72
C SER A 897 -42.12 -11.42 -6.47
N SER A 898 -42.03 -11.81 -5.20
CA SER A 898 -41.86 -13.20 -4.79
C SER A 898 -43.12 -14.06 -4.98
N SER A 899 -44.27 -13.43 -5.25
CA SER A 899 -45.52 -14.15 -5.53
C SER A 899 -45.50 -14.69 -6.96
N GLU A 900 -45.66 -16.00 -7.10
CA GLU A 900 -45.65 -16.66 -8.39
C GLU A 900 -47.07 -16.94 -8.92
N SER A 901 -47.24 -16.84 -10.23
CA SER A 901 -48.49 -17.20 -10.91
C SER A 901 -48.41 -18.59 -11.54
N SER A 902 -47.20 -19.03 -11.89
CA SER A 902 -46.87 -20.38 -12.35
C SER A 902 -45.37 -20.61 -12.23
N SER A 903 -44.93 -21.85 -12.50
CA SER A 903 -43.50 -22.20 -12.55
C SER A 903 -42.66 -21.35 -13.51
N SER A 904 -43.27 -20.75 -14.54
CA SER A 904 -42.59 -19.93 -15.55
C SER A 904 -42.91 -18.43 -15.49
N HIS A 905 -43.87 -18.01 -14.67
CA HIS A 905 -44.32 -16.61 -14.59
C HIS A 905 -44.48 -16.14 -13.14
N ALA A 906 -43.94 -14.97 -12.83
CA ALA A 906 -44.11 -14.31 -11.54
C ALA A 906 -44.96 -13.04 -11.67
N TRP A 907 -45.54 -12.62 -10.55
CA TRP A 907 -46.25 -11.35 -10.48
C TRP A 907 -45.28 -10.18 -10.51
N ILE A 908 -45.73 -9.09 -11.11
CA ILE A 908 -45.02 -7.82 -11.21
C ILE A 908 -45.96 -6.67 -10.88
N GLN A 909 -45.41 -5.59 -10.33
CA GLN A 909 -46.15 -4.34 -10.11
C GLN A 909 -45.41 -3.14 -10.68
N ARG A 910 -46.17 -2.21 -11.26
CA ARG A 910 -45.67 -0.92 -11.71
C ARG A 910 -46.09 0.18 -10.73
N PHE A 911 -45.10 0.87 -10.18
CA PHE A 911 -45.31 1.87 -9.14
C PHE A 911 -45.78 3.24 -9.66
N SER A 912 -45.83 3.44 -10.99
CA SER A 912 -46.38 4.67 -11.56
C SER A 912 -47.91 4.76 -11.51
N ASP A 913 -48.59 3.61 -11.49
CA ASP A 913 -50.05 3.51 -11.59
C ASP A 913 -50.65 2.34 -10.79
N GLY A 914 -49.85 1.65 -9.97
CA GLY A 914 -50.30 0.54 -9.11
C GLY A 914 -50.62 -0.76 -9.85
N ASN A 915 -50.58 -0.76 -11.19
CA ASN A 915 -51.05 -1.88 -12.00
C ASN A 915 -50.21 -3.14 -11.73
N GLN A 916 -50.91 -4.28 -11.62
CA GLN A 916 -50.33 -5.59 -11.38
C GLN A 916 -50.55 -6.49 -12.59
N SER A 917 -49.53 -7.27 -12.94
CA SER A 917 -49.56 -8.20 -14.07
C SER A 917 -48.67 -9.40 -13.78
N THR A 918 -48.70 -10.40 -14.66
CA THR A 918 -47.78 -11.54 -14.65
C THR A 918 -46.83 -11.46 -15.84
N ASN A 919 -45.54 -11.76 -15.63
CA ASN A 919 -44.54 -11.82 -16.70
C ASN A 919 -43.69 -13.09 -16.59
N ALA A 920 -43.11 -13.51 -17.72
CA ALA A 920 -42.19 -14.63 -17.77
C ALA A 920 -40.94 -14.34 -16.95
N LYS A 921 -40.50 -15.28 -16.10
CA LYS A 921 -39.33 -15.11 -15.22
C LYS A 921 -38.01 -14.84 -15.97
N THR A 922 -37.99 -15.10 -17.29
CA THR A 922 -36.87 -14.81 -18.19
C THR A 922 -36.80 -13.34 -18.63
N ASP A 923 -37.83 -12.53 -18.36
CA ASP A 923 -37.85 -11.12 -18.75
C ASP A 923 -37.00 -10.27 -17.81
N ASN A 924 -36.21 -9.36 -18.36
CA ASN A 924 -35.49 -8.37 -17.57
C ASN A 924 -36.48 -7.35 -16.97
N ARG A 925 -36.66 -7.42 -15.65
CA ARG A 925 -37.45 -6.47 -14.85
C ARG A 925 -36.66 -6.03 -13.63
N ASN A 926 -37.08 -4.93 -13.04
CA ASN A 926 -36.41 -4.38 -11.88
C ASN A 926 -36.74 -5.22 -10.64
N VAL A 927 -35.81 -5.22 -9.68
CA VAL A 927 -35.97 -5.92 -8.40
C VAL A 927 -35.89 -4.89 -7.29
N ARG A 928 -36.76 -5.02 -6.28
CA ARG A 928 -36.73 -4.19 -5.08
C ARG A 928 -36.85 -5.09 -3.86
N CYS A 929 -35.87 -5.01 -2.96
CA CYS A 929 -35.81 -5.81 -1.75
C CYS A 929 -36.36 -5.02 -0.57
N ALA A 930 -37.12 -5.67 0.29
CA ALA A 930 -37.63 -5.09 1.54
C ALA A 930 -37.03 -5.81 2.75
N ARG A 931 -37.17 -5.18 3.91
CA ARG A 931 -36.83 -5.73 5.21
C ARG A 931 -37.93 -5.28 6.18
N ARG A 932 -38.46 -6.20 6.97
CA ARG A 932 -39.48 -5.91 8.00
C ARG A 932 -38.84 -5.29 9.23
#